data_AF-A0A552E188-F1
#
_entry.id   AF-A0A552E188-F1
#
_cell.length_a   1.000
_cell.length_b   1.000
_cell.length_c   1.000
_cell.angle_alpha   90.00
_cell.angle_beta   90.00
_cell.angle_gamma   90.00
#
_symmetry.space_group_name_H-M   'P 1'
#
loop_
_entity.id
_entity.type
_entity.pdbx_description
1 polymer ?
#
loop_
_entity_poly.entity_id
_entity_poly.type
_entity_poly.pdbx_seq_one_letter_code
_entity_poly.pdbx_strand_id
1 'polypeptide(L)'
;MDNSNLNKQLVINNIQEFAELVGNYEEAWQLLVGKKVSRINKQFEYIINQIKKTGYSCEGKVISFKKHPEFDFIITVKYLDHDIDINYSLKQFINKFDFITPPVPVQEIFNKVPETKNEILETYQEKNKILQETCQKLEYDFINVNKFYNERLYKYLTKEEFGQEKHRFVQSWLEKNIGRKPDLEQSVAIGEVNNNIQVLARAGSGKTSTLVNKALFLQKHCGILPSEILILAFNRKAAEEIRERIEHNSLNNIPYVMTFHALAYGLVHPEEELIFDQSGGEQRKSKALQSVIDDHLKSPQYFSKIRDLMMAKFRGDWENLVRGGHLLNREEMLSYRRSLPREGLDGRYYKSFGEKAIANFLFEHNLFYSYERNYDWNGINYRPDFTIFTGKNQGIIIEYFGLQGEPDYDEMSARKRQFWQNAQNQARWQFLEFNPGDIKAAQEQFGNLLKHKLESFGLLCNRLSEDEIWAKVKRRSIDHFTKAMVQFVQRCRQQFLTTEELENKIFNHNCLEEFESQFLELGQVFYQAYLERLQATGEEDFDGLMQTAAKLITSGQTVFRRKSGAGDLSNLKYILIDEYQDFSELFYRLITAIRQQNSQALFFCVGDDWQAINGFAGSDLNYYQNFADYFPNSLKLNISTNYRSASAIVTTGNNLMNGLGKPAQPHNKESGFVKLVDLQDFEPTLREIEDHNGDHITAAVLRLIKKIIIENNQEVVLLNRKNNLHWFVNDQNKLEDFLNSIRGHLPDNLRNRLTISTSHKYKGLEKQVVIILDAVNRSYPLIHPDWVFTRIFGSHPEGIVAEERRLFYVALTRAIEQLYIITESPNYSPFLAHLNLNKINWQEYPILGDKSKYITIEIGNQKGKGSHPTIQIRDLLKAQGYKWNSHQHRQIWYRHDLRASFTTVDDFFNQSSWYAIADGVEVCFYDDFRNLLCVCHVNNGQHDYLKAPNIELYSQELDQ
;
A
#
# COMPACT_ATOMS: atom_id res chain seq x y z
N MET A 1 -33.39 39.78 -22.75
CA MET A 1 -32.66 40.65 -23.70
C MET A 1 -33.48 40.72 -24.97
N ASP A 2 -33.72 41.93 -25.49
CA ASP A 2 -34.55 42.23 -26.66
C ASP A 2 -34.15 41.47 -27.94
N ASN A 3 -35.15 40.96 -28.66
CA ASN A 3 -35.02 40.29 -29.96
C ASN A 3 -34.59 41.23 -31.11
N SER A 4 -34.49 42.54 -30.88
CA SER A 4 -34.06 43.53 -31.88
C SER A 4 -32.53 43.68 -31.98
N ASN A 5 -31.77 43.02 -31.11
CA ASN A 5 -30.30 43.00 -31.14
C ASN A 5 -29.70 41.70 -31.71
N LEU A 6 -30.51 40.81 -32.30
CA LEU A 6 -30.04 39.55 -32.90
C LEU A 6 -29.24 39.72 -34.21
N ASN A 7 -29.19 40.94 -34.77
CA ASN A 7 -28.25 41.31 -35.84
C ASN A 7 -26.88 41.77 -35.28
N LYS A 8 -26.43 41.21 -34.14
CA LYS A 8 -25.00 41.25 -33.82
C LYS A 8 -24.28 40.51 -34.94
N GLN A 9 -23.44 41.25 -35.68
CA GLN A 9 -22.65 40.78 -36.81
C GLN A 9 -22.11 39.37 -36.54
N LEU A 10 -22.70 38.35 -37.18
CA LEU A 10 -22.08 37.03 -37.25
C LEU A 10 -20.69 37.25 -37.85
N VAL A 11 -19.65 36.72 -37.21
CA VAL A 11 -18.27 36.86 -37.67
C VAL A 11 -17.62 35.48 -37.69
N ILE A 12 -16.82 35.21 -38.72
CA ILE A 12 -15.98 34.02 -38.80
C ILE A 12 -14.57 34.39 -38.39
N ASN A 13 -14.04 33.67 -37.40
CA ASN A 13 -12.67 33.82 -36.94
C ASN A 13 -11.84 32.56 -37.15
N ASN A 14 -12.40 31.46 -37.64
CA ASN A 14 -11.68 30.23 -37.93
C ASN A 14 -11.45 30.06 -39.45
N ILE A 15 -10.24 29.67 -39.85
CA ILE A 15 -9.85 29.58 -41.27
C ILE A 15 -10.49 28.38 -41.97
N GLN A 16 -10.66 27.26 -41.28
CA GLN A 16 -11.32 26.07 -41.81
C GLN A 16 -12.81 26.36 -42.07
N GLU A 17 -13.48 26.95 -41.08
CA GLU A 17 -14.88 27.39 -41.19
C GLU A 17 -15.05 28.44 -42.30
N PHE A 18 -14.10 29.37 -42.44
CA PHE A 18 -14.07 30.34 -43.54
C PHE A 18 -13.91 29.66 -44.90
N ALA A 19 -13.01 28.68 -45.00
CA ALA A 19 -12.76 27.93 -46.22
C ALA A 19 -13.98 27.11 -46.67
N GLU A 20 -14.68 26.48 -45.72
CA GLU A 20 -15.91 25.73 -45.95
C GLU A 20 -17.04 26.64 -46.45
N LEU A 21 -17.14 27.86 -45.89
CA LEU A 21 -18.15 28.84 -46.28
C LEU A 21 -17.87 29.44 -47.67
N VAL A 22 -16.60 29.72 -47.97
CA VAL A 22 -16.17 30.47 -49.15
C VAL A 22 -15.83 29.58 -50.33
N GLY A 23 -15.48 28.31 -50.13
CA GLY A 23 -15.10 27.40 -51.22
C GLY A 23 -14.03 27.98 -52.15
N ASN A 24 -14.29 27.98 -53.45
CA ASN A 24 -13.37 28.48 -54.49
C ASN A 24 -13.65 29.93 -54.92
N TYR A 25 -14.49 30.68 -54.20
CA TYR A 25 -14.86 32.05 -54.56
C TYR A 25 -13.73 33.04 -54.19
N GLU A 26 -12.93 33.40 -55.19
CA GLU A 26 -11.76 34.29 -55.05
C GLU A 26 -12.07 35.60 -54.33
N GLU A 27 -13.20 36.23 -54.65
CA GLU A 27 -13.59 37.55 -54.14
C GLU A 27 -13.85 37.56 -52.63
N ALA A 28 -14.24 36.43 -52.06
CA ALA A 28 -14.44 36.27 -50.63
C ALA A 28 -13.12 35.96 -49.91
N TRP A 29 -12.19 35.21 -50.52
CA TRP A 29 -10.83 35.03 -49.98
C TRP A 29 -10.08 36.35 -49.84
N GLN A 30 -10.34 37.34 -50.71
CA GLN A 30 -9.77 38.68 -50.60
C GLN A 30 -10.14 39.40 -49.29
N LEU A 31 -11.21 38.98 -48.57
CA LEU A 31 -11.56 39.53 -47.26
C LEU A 31 -10.52 39.25 -46.18
N LEU A 32 -9.65 38.25 -46.39
CA LEU A 32 -8.54 37.95 -45.49
C LEU A 32 -7.33 38.86 -45.72
N VAL A 33 -7.22 39.53 -46.88
CA VAL A 33 -6.08 40.40 -47.17
C VAL A 33 -6.02 41.55 -46.18
N GLY A 34 -4.85 41.73 -45.57
CA GLY A 34 -4.61 42.70 -44.51
C GLY A 34 -4.98 42.23 -43.10
N LYS A 35 -5.66 41.09 -42.94
CA LYS A 35 -5.96 40.50 -41.62
C LYS A 35 -4.78 39.67 -41.11
N LYS A 36 -4.67 39.56 -39.79
CA LYS A 36 -3.73 38.66 -39.12
C LYS A 36 -4.30 37.25 -39.11
N VAL A 37 -3.44 36.27 -39.30
CA VAL A 37 -3.74 34.85 -39.18
C VAL A 37 -2.77 34.21 -38.21
N SER A 38 -3.29 33.31 -37.38
CA SER A 38 -2.47 32.63 -36.37
C SER A 38 -2.82 31.16 -36.27
N ARG A 39 -1.83 30.38 -35.83
CA ARG A 39 -2.00 28.99 -35.46
C ARG A 39 -2.09 28.93 -33.93
N ILE A 40 -3.11 28.31 -33.33
CA ILE A 40 -3.07 28.04 -31.90
C ILE A 40 -2.78 26.57 -31.69
N ASN A 41 -1.59 26.31 -31.16
CA ASN A 41 -1.49 25.31 -30.12
C ASN A 41 -0.64 25.83 -28.95
N LYS A 42 -1.23 26.74 -28.15
CA LYS A 42 -0.69 27.12 -26.83
C LYS A 42 -0.79 25.98 -25.79
N GLN A 43 -1.17 24.77 -26.20
CA GLN A 43 -1.05 23.53 -25.42
C GLN A 43 -0.01 22.54 -25.98
N PHE A 44 0.65 22.80 -27.12
CA PHE A 44 1.74 21.98 -27.67
C PHE A 44 3.12 22.65 -27.70
N GLU A 45 3.24 23.92 -27.28
CA GLU A 45 4.55 24.59 -27.15
C GLU A 45 5.48 23.93 -26.11
N TYR A 46 4.99 22.98 -25.31
CA TYR A 46 5.82 22.22 -24.38
C TYR A 46 6.40 20.91 -24.98
N ILE A 47 5.83 20.38 -26.07
CA ILE A 47 6.24 19.07 -26.61
C ILE A 47 7.12 19.21 -27.88
N ILE A 48 7.05 20.32 -28.61
CA ILE A 48 7.88 20.57 -29.81
C ILE A 48 9.06 21.52 -29.51
N ASN A 49 9.52 21.60 -28.26
CA ASN A 49 10.75 22.34 -27.90
C ASN A 49 11.97 21.43 -27.61
N GLN A 50 11.88 20.14 -27.92
CA GLN A 50 12.98 19.18 -27.71
C GLN A 50 13.60 18.65 -29.02
N ILE A 51 13.07 18.95 -30.21
CA ILE A 51 13.63 18.43 -31.47
C ILE A 51 13.65 19.50 -32.58
N LYS A 52 14.83 20.10 -32.73
CA LYS A 52 15.38 20.85 -33.89
C LYS A 52 14.96 22.31 -34.13
N LYS A 53 16.02 23.12 -34.25
CA LYS A 53 16.11 24.55 -34.59
C LYS A 53 15.35 24.92 -35.87
N THR A 54 14.27 25.68 -35.75
CA THR A 54 13.97 26.90 -36.54
C THR A 54 12.85 27.67 -35.86
N GLY A 55 13.18 28.81 -35.24
CA GLY A 55 12.20 29.72 -34.64
C GLY A 55 11.50 30.53 -35.72
N TYR A 56 10.19 30.38 -35.81
CA TYR A 56 9.30 31.31 -36.50
C TYR A 56 8.04 31.48 -35.66
N SER A 57 7.57 32.72 -35.52
CA SER A 57 6.36 33.03 -34.76
C SER A 57 5.10 32.45 -35.41
N CYS A 58 4.08 32.20 -34.59
CA CYS A 58 2.82 31.59 -35.02
C CYS A 58 1.81 32.60 -35.60
N GLU A 59 2.22 33.84 -35.88
CA GLU A 59 1.37 34.93 -36.36
C GLU A 59 1.90 35.53 -37.67
N GLY A 60 1.03 35.60 -38.67
CA GLY A 60 1.31 36.25 -39.95
C GLY A 60 0.21 37.21 -40.35
N LYS A 61 0.49 38.10 -41.29
CA LYS A 61 -0.50 38.98 -41.93
C LYS A 61 -0.66 38.55 -43.37
N VAL A 62 -1.89 38.28 -43.80
CA VAL A 62 -2.15 37.94 -45.20
C VAL A 62 -1.91 39.20 -46.05
N ILE A 63 -1.05 39.08 -47.06
CA ILE A 63 -0.68 40.17 -47.95
C ILE A 63 -1.43 40.10 -49.28
N SER A 64 -1.58 38.90 -49.85
CA SER A 64 -2.29 38.74 -51.11
C SER A 64 -2.85 37.33 -51.28
N PHE A 65 -3.91 37.25 -52.06
CA PHE A 65 -4.47 36.02 -52.62
C PHE A 65 -4.44 36.14 -54.15
N LYS A 66 -3.86 35.15 -54.83
CA LYS A 66 -3.80 35.09 -56.30
C LYS A 66 -4.26 33.72 -56.78
N LYS A 67 -5.17 33.69 -57.75
CA LYS A 67 -5.58 32.46 -58.40
C LYS A 67 -4.40 31.75 -59.07
N HIS A 68 -4.32 30.42 -58.91
CA HIS A 68 -3.25 29.61 -59.48
C HIS A 68 -3.81 28.37 -60.20
N PRO A 69 -3.30 28.00 -61.39
CA PRO A 69 -3.86 26.91 -62.19
C PRO A 69 -3.86 25.52 -61.52
N GLU A 70 -2.88 25.26 -60.65
CA GLU A 70 -2.68 23.93 -60.03
C GLU A 70 -3.09 23.84 -58.54
N PHE A 71 -3.24 24.98 -57.86
CA PHE A 71 -3.34 25.04 -56.39
C PHE A 71 -4.58 25.79 -55.89
N ASP A 72 -5.51 26.09 -56.80
CA ASP A 72 -6.64 27.01 -56.66
C ASP A 72 -6.20 28.45 -56.34
N PHE A 73 -5.52 28.66 -55.21
CA PHE A 73 -4.95 29.93 -54.79
C PHE A 73 -3.52 29.78 -54.25
N ILE A 74 -2.73 30.83 -54.47
CA ILE A 74 -1.50 31.11 -53.74
C ILE A 74 -1.76 32.27 -52.78
N ILE A 75 -1.42 32.03 -51.51
CA ILE A 75 -1.61 32.96 -50.41
C ILE A 75 -0.24 33.42 -49.92
N THR A 76 0.02 34.71 -49.99
CA THR A 76 1.24 35.32 -49.42
C THR A 76 0.95 35.77 -47.99
N VAL A 77 1.69 35.22 -47.02
CA VAL A 77 1.61 35.62 -45.62
C VAL A 77 2.93 36.21 -45.17
N LYS A 78 2.89 37.42 -44.62
CA LYS A 78 4.02 38.11 -44.01
C LYS A 78 4.10 37.80 -42.53
N TYR A 79 5.14 37.12 -42.09
CA TYR A 79 5.34 36.83 -40.66
C TYR A 79 5.79 38.08 -39.90
N LEU A 80 5.08 38.40 -38.82
CA LEU A 80 5.26 39.68 -38.11
C LEU A 80 6.60 39.79 -37.38
N ASP A 81 7.18 38.66 -36.97
CA ASP A 81 8.41 38.65 -36.15
C ASP A 81 9.69 38.66 -36.99
N HIS A 82 9.60 38.40 -38.30
CA HIS A 82 10.76 38.21 -39.17
C HIS A 82 10.73 39.03 -40.46
N ASP A 83 9.63 39.75 -40.73
CA ASP A 83 9.44 40.55 -41.95
C ASP A 83 9.63 39.75 -43.26
N ILE A 84 9.33 38.44 -43.24
CA ILE A 84 9.44 37.52 -44.38
C ILE A 84 8.06 37.19 -44.94
N ASP A 85 7.95 37.23 -46.26
CA ASP A 85 6.76 36.83 -47.02
C ASP A 85 6.89 35.37 -47.49
N ILE A 86 5.90 34.52 -47.17
CA ILE A 86 5.86 33.11 -47.57
C ILE A 86 4.59 32.84 -48.38
N ASN A 87 4.74 32.14 -49.50
CA ASN A 87 3.64 31.70 -50.35
C ASN A 87 3.19 30.29 -49.95
N TYR A 88 1.88 30.13 -49.73
CA TYR A 88 1.23 28.85 -49.44
C TYR A 88 0.21 28.52 -50.53
N SER A 89 0.09 27.26 -50.94
CA SER A 89 -1.13 26.81 -51.63
C SER A 89 -2.33 26.90 -50.70
N LEU A 90 -3.56 26.94 -51.24
CA LEU A 90 -4.79 26.98 -50.42
C LEU A 90 -4.80 25.89 -49.34
N LYS A 91 -4.52 24.65 -49.73
CA LYS A 91 -4.44 23.51 -48.81
C LYS A 91 -3.36 23.67 -47.75
N GLN A 92 -2.19 24.21 -48.13
CA GLN A 92 -1.12 24.47 -47.16
C GLN A 92 -1.51 25.57 -46.19
N PHE A 93 -2.18 26.63 -46.65
CA PHE A 93 -2.62 27.75 -45.82
C PHE A 93 -3.65 27.32 -44.78
N ILE A 94 -4.70 26.59 -45.20
CA ILE A 94 -5.75 26.07 -44.32
C ILE A 94 -5.15 25.13 -43.26
N ASN A 95 -4.20 24.26 -43.63
CA ASN A 95 -3.54 23.37 -42.68
C ASN A 95 -2.53 24.07 -41.75
N LYS A 96 -2.10 25.29 -42.11
CA LYS A 96 -1.03 26.01 -41.40
C LYS A 96 -1.57 26.99 -40.37
N PHE A 97 -2.76 27.55 -40.57
CA PHE A 97 -3.34 28.60 -39.72
C PHE A 97 -4.77 28.25 -39.30
N ASP A 98 -5.14 28.61 -38.08
CA ASP A 98 -6.42 28.26 -37.48
C ASP A 98 -7.36 29.47 -37.35
N PHE A 99 -6.83 30.67 -37.06
CA PHE A 99 -7.62 31.84 -36.68
C PHE A 99 -7.37 33.08 -37.54
N ILE A 100 -8.37 33.96 -37.63
CA ILE A 100 -8.41 35.24 -38.37
C ILE A 100 -8.66 36.38 -37.38
N THR A 101 -7.84 37.42 -37.41
CA THR A 101 -7.98 38.62 -36.56
C THR A 101 -7.79 39.92 -37.36
N PRO A 102 -8.74 40.88 -37.34
CA PRO A 102 -10.06 40.76 -36.72
C PRO A 102 -10.95 39.76 -37.49
N PRO A 103 -11.92 39.11 -36.83
CA PRO A 103 -12.89 38.21 -37.47
C PRO A 103 -13.55 38.84 -38.71
N VAL A 104 -13.94 38.02 -39.68
CA VAL A 104 -14.62 38.48 -40.91
C VAL A 104 -16.12 38.50 -40.68
N PRO A 105 -16.82 39.63 -40.83
CA PRO A 105 -18.27 39.65 -40.81
C PRO A 105 -18.84 38.73 -41.89
N VAL A 106 -19.70 37.82 -41.48
CA VAL A 106 -20.39 36.86 -42.34
C VAL A 106 -21.19 37.57 -43.43
N GLN A 107 -21.73 38.76 -43.14
CA GLN A 107 -22.39 39.60 -44.14
C GLN A 107 -21.45 40.05 -45.27
N GLU A 108 -20.17 40.32 -44.97
CA GLU A 108 -19.18 40.69 -46.00
C GLU A 108 -18.86 39.50 -46.90
N ILE A 109 -18.82 38.29 -46.34
CA ILE A 109 -18.62 37.05 -47.11
C ILE A 109 -19.80 36.82 -48.06
N PHE A 110 -21.03 36.97 -47.58
CA PHE A 110 -22.23 36.77 -48.42
C PHE A 110 -22.47 37.86 -49.46
N ASN A 111 -21.91 39.05 -49.27
CA ASN A 111 -21.88 40.06 -50.33
C ASN A 111 -20.95 39.64 -51.49
N LYS A 112 -20.02 38.71 -51.25
CA LYS A 112 -19.04 38.21 -52.21
C LYS A 112 -19.35 36.80 -52.75
N VAL A 113 -20.28 36.07 -52.13
CA VAL A 113 -20.69 34.73 -52.56
C VAL A 113 -22.22 34.63 -52.67
N PRO A 114 -22.81 34.95 -53.85
CA PRO A 114 -24.28 35.04 -54.00
C PRO A 114 -25.00 33.69 -54.10
N GLU A 115 -24.33 32.65 -54.63
CA GLU A 115 -24.95 31.38 -55.01
C GLU A 115 -25.14 30.41 -53.83
N THR A 116 -24.41 30.58 -52.73
CA THR A 116 -24.51 29.79 -51.48
C THR A 116 -25.31 30.47 -50.37
N LYS A 117 -25.92 31.63 -50.66
CA LYS A 117 -26.37 32.63 -49.68
C LYS A 117 -27.52 32.21 -48.76
N ASN A 118 -28.42 31.32 -49.18
CA ASN A 118 -29.62 31.04 -48.38
C ASN A 118 -29.48 29.76 -47.54
N GLU A 119 -29.10 28.64 -48.14
CA GLU A 119 -29.09 27.33 -47.47
C GLU A 119 -27.96 27.23 -46.41
N ILE A 120 -26.78 27.78 -46.72
CA ILE A 120 -25.62 27.79 -45.80
C ILE A 120 -25.79 28.86 -44.71
N LEU A 121 -26.39 30.03 -45.02
CA LEU A 121 -26.71 31.06 -44.04
C LEU A 121 -27.75 30.57 -43.02
N GLU A 122 -28.83 29.94 -43.49
CA GLU A 122 -29.86 29.35 -42.63
C GLU A 122 -29.25 28.30 -41.70
N THR A 123 -28.44 27.39 -42.25
CA THR A 123 -27.74 26.36 -41.46
C THR A 123 -26.77 26.96 -40.44
N TYR A 124 -26.04 28.02 -40.81
CA TYR A 124 -25.06 28.69 -39.95
C TYR A 124 -25.71 29.52 -38.82
N GLN A 125 -26.76 30.26 -39.16
CA GLN A 125 -27.57 31.02 -38.21
C GLN A 125 -28.28 30.08 -37.24
N GLU A 126 -28.81 28.97 -37.75
CA GLU A 126 -29.46 27.96 -36.93
C GLU A 126 -28.46 27.25 -36.01
N LYS A 127 -27.28 26.87 -36.52
CA LYS A 127 -26.17 26.31 -35.69
C LYS A 127 -25.77 27.28 -34.57
N ASN A 128 -25.57 28.56 -34.84
CA ASN A 128 -25.19 29.55 -33.83
C ASN A 128 -26.31 29.82 -32.81
N LYS A 129 -27.56 29.92 -33.26
CA LYS A 129 -28.72 30.03 -32.38
C LYS A 129 -28.79 28.82 -31.45
N ILE A 130 -28.60 27.62 -31.98
CA ILE A 130 -28.63 26.36 -31.24
C ILE A 130 -27.45 26.24 -30.26
N LEU A 131 -26.26 26.71 -30.62
CA LEU A 131 -25.12 26.82 -29.70
C LEU A 131 -25.40 27.80 -28.54
N GLN A 132 -26.02 28.94 -28.81
CA GLN A 132 -26.45 29.87 -27.76
C GLN A 132 -27.53 29.27 -26.86
N GLU A 133 -28.52 28.58 -27.43
CA GLU A 133 -29.52 27.81 -26.68
C GLU A 133 -28.85 26.75 -25.80
N THR A 134 -27.80 26.10 -26.29
CA THR A 134 -27.01 25.12 -25.52
C THR A 134 -26.33 25.77 -24.31
N CYS A 135 -25.66 26.91 -24.51
CA CYS A 135 -25.05 27.65 -23.40
C CYS A 135 -26.09 28.06 -22.35
N GLN A 136 -27.27 28.51 -22.79
CA GLN A 136 -28.38 28.83 -21.87
C GLN A 136 -28.89 27.59 -21.13
N LYS A 137 -29.01 26.45 -21.82
CA LYS A 137 -29.40 25.18 -21.19
C LYS A 137 -28.36 24.69 -20.19
N LEU A 138 -27.07 24.81 -20.49
CA LEU A 138 -26.01 24.48 -19.54
C LEU A 138 -26.06 25.37 -18.29
N GLU A 139 -26.36 26.66 -18.44
CA GLU A 139 -26.43 27.62 -17.33
C GLU A 139 -27.69 27.44 -16.46
N TYR A 140 -28.86 27.21 -17.05
CA TYR A 140 -30.14 27.30 -16.34
C TYR A 140 -30.94 25.99 -16.25
N ASP A 141 -30.59 24.96 -17.03
CA ASP A 141 -31.35 23.70 -17.14
C ASP A 141 -30.43 22.50 -17.41
N PHE A 142 -29.35 22.42 -16.64
CA PHE A 142 -28.27 21.45 -16.87
C PHE A 142 -28.77 19.99 -16.79
N ILE A 143 -29.79 19.69 -15.98
CA ILE A 143 -30.35 18.35 -15.83
C ILE A 143 -30.96 17.84 -17.14
N ASN A 144 -31.59 18.72 -17.93
CA ASN A 144 -32.29 18.34 -19.16
C ASN A 144 -31.43 18.55 -20.43
N VAL A 145 -30.18 18.96 -20.29
CA VAL A 145 -29.32 19.28 -21.44
C VAL A 145 -29.05 18.07 -22.34
N ASN A 146 -28.92 16.87 -21.76
CA ASN A 146 -28.74 15.62 -22.51
C ASN A 146 -30.00 15.27 -23.34
N LYS A 147 -31.19 15.56 -22.82
CA LYS A 147 -32.46 15.37 -23.54
C LYS A 147 -32.55 16.35 -24.72
N PHE A 148 -32.22 17.62 -24.47
CA PHE A 148 -32.13 18.64 -25.51
C PHE A 148 -31.13 18.27 -26.61
N TYR A 149 -30.00 17.65 -26.24
CA TYR A 149 -29.02 17.12 -27.19
C TYR A 149 -29.65 16.10 -28.15
N ASN A 150 -30.29 15.06 -27.59
CA ASN A 150 -30.87 13.98 -28.38
C ASN A 150 -32.06 14.43 -29.24
N GLU A 151 -32.82 15.44 -28.80
CA GLU A 151 -34.01 15.91 -29.52
C GLU A 151 -33.69 16.93 -30.63
N ARG A 152 -32.70 17.81 -30.42
CA ARG A 152 -32.41 18.93 -31.33
C ARG A 152 -30.95 19.06 -31.73
N LEU A 153 -30.01 18.89 -30.79
CA LEU A 153 -28.62 19.29 -30.97
C LEU A 153 -27.77 18.31 -31.79
N TYR A 154 -28.12 17.03 -31.78
CA TYR A 154 -27.33 15.96 -32.42
C TYR A 154 -27.12 16.18 -33.93
N LYS A 155 -27.96 17.01 -34.56
CA LYS A 155 -27.87 17.40 -35.97
C LYS A 155 -26.76 18.42 -36.25
N TYR A 156 -26.32 19.16 -35.23
CA TYR A 156 -25.42 20.31 -35.35
C TYR A 156 -24.11 20.14 -34.59
N LEU A 157 -24.11 19.30 -33.55
CA LEU A 157 -22.95 18.96 -32.75
C LEU A 157 -22.83 17.44 -32.65
N THR A 158 -21.62 16.95 -32.88
CA THR A 158 -21.30 15.57 -32.52
C THR A 158 -21.39 15.39 -31.01
N LYS A 159 -21.58 14.14 -30.58
CA LYS A 159 -21.68 13.81 -29.15
C LYS A 159 -20.40 14.19 -28.40
N GLU A 160 -19.26 14.11 -29.07
CA GLU A 160 -17.96 14.47 -28.53
C GLU A 160 -17.84 15.98 -28.30
N GLU A 161 -18.17 16.81 -29.29
CA GLU A 161 -18.12 18.27 -29.17
C GLU A 161 -19.07 18.75 -28.06
N PHE A 162 -20.30 18.24 -28.03
CA PHE A 162 -21.25 18.55 -26.96
C PHE A 162 -20.72 18.14 -25.57
N GLY A 163 -20.11 16.95 -25.47
CA GLY A 163 -19.45 16.49 -24.25
C GLY A 163 -18.33 17.44 -23.82
N GLN A 164 -17.48 17.89 -24.74
CA GLN A 164 -16.40 18.84 -24.44
C GLN A 164 -16.93 20.19 -23.92
N GLU A 165 -18.00 20.73 -24.52
CA GLU A 165 -18.63 21.96 -24.02
C GLU A 165 -19.22 21.77 -22.62
N LYS A 166 -19.92 20.66 -22.38
CA LYS A 166 -20.44 20.30 -21.05
C LYS A 166 -19.33 20.20 -20.01
N HIS A 167 -18.21 19.56 -20.35
CA HIS A 167 -17.07 19.42 -19.43
C HIS A 167 -16.38 20.78 -19.18
N ARG A 168 -16.16 21.60 -20.22
CA ARG A 168 -15.59 22.95 -20.07
C ARG A 168 -16.47 23.85 -19.21
N PHE A 169 -17.78 23.73 -19.36
CA PHE A 169 -18.75 24.43 -18.51
C PHE A 169 -18.57 24.04 -17.03
N VAL A 170 -18.56 22.74 -16.73
CA VAL A 170 -18.39 22.23 -15.36
C VAL A 170 -17.05 22.67 -14.75
N GLN A 171 -15.95 22.62 -15.51
CA GLN A 171 -14.64 23.11 -15.08
C GLN A 171 -14.70 24.59 -14.70
N SER A 172 -15.23 25.42 -15.60
CA SER A 172 -15.30 26.87 -15.42
C SER A 172 -16.21 27.23 -14.24
N TRP A 173 -17.32 26.52 -14.09
CA TRP A 173 -18.23 26.72 -12.98
C TRP A 173 -17.57 26.40 -11.63
N LEU A 174 -16.86 25.27 -11.52
CA LEU A 174 -16.17 24.88 -10.28
C LEU A 174 -15.00 25.80 -9.96
N GLU A 175 -14.21 26.20 -10.96
CA GLU A 175 -13.15 27.19 -10.80
C GLU A 175 -13.69 28.51 -10.27
N LYS A 176 -14.80 29.01 -10.83
CA LYS A 176 -15.43 30.27 -10.43
C LYS A 176 -16.09 30.23 -9.04
N ASN A 177 -16.80 29.15 -8.72
CA ASN A 177 -17.66 29.09 -7.53
C ASN A 177 -17.02 28.38 -6.31
N ILE A 178 -16.07 27.48 -6.55
CA ILE A 178 -15.39 26.65 -5.53
C ILE A 178 -13.90 26.99 -5.44
N GLY A 179 -13.33 27.69 -6.43
CA GLY A 179 -11.93 28.14 -6.42
C GLY A 179 -10.91 27.08 -6.81
N ARG A 180 -11.36 25.92 -7.31
CA ARG A 180 -10.49 24.83 -7.81
C ARG A 180 -10.99 24.32 -9.14
N LYS A 181 -10.09 24.29 -10.13
CA LYS A 181 -10.37 23.72 -11.44
C LYS A 181 -10.14 22.21 -11.42
N PRO A 182 -11.17 21.37 -11.56
CA PRO A 182 -10.98 19.93 -11.74
C PRO A 182 -10.33 19.61 -13.09
N ASP A 183 -9.66 18.46 -13.19
CA ASP A 183 -9.26 17.96 -14.51
C ASP A 183 -10.47 17.52 -15.35
N LEU A 184 -10.20 17.12 -16.59
CA LEU A 184 -11.22 16.70 -17.53
C LEU A 184 -11.98 15.46 -17.02
N GLU A 185 -11.27 14.47 -16.48
CA GLU A 185 -11.84 13.21 -15.99
C GLU A 185 -12.82 13.44 -14.82
N GLN A 186 -12.41 14.25 -13.84
CA GLN A 186 -13.26 14.68 -12.73
C GLN A 186 -14.46 15.48 -13.22
N SER A 187 -14.29 16.34 -14.22
CA SER A 187 -15.37 17.16 -14.79
C SER A 187 -16.41 16.33 -15.52
N VAL A 188 -15.99 15.27 -16.23
CA VAL A 188 -16.89 14.29 -16.85
C VAL A 188 -17.75 13.63 -15.77
N ALA A 189 -17.13 13.15 -14.69
CA ALA A 189 -17.85 12.51 -13.60
C ALA A 189 -18.83 13.47 -12.89
N ILE A 190 -18.40 14.71 -12.63
CA ILE A 190 -19.24 15.73 -11.99
C ILE A 190 -20.41 16.15 -12.89
N GLY A 191 -20.16 16.29 -14.20
CA GLY A 191 -21.17 16.70 -15.17
C GLY A 191 -22.22 15.63 -15.50
N GLU A 192 -21.99 14.36 -15.17
CA GLU A 192 -22.94 13.30 -15.56
C GLU A 192 -24.05 13.08 -14.53
N VAL A 193 -25.22 13.73 -14.73
CA VAL A 193 -26.28 13.87 -13.72
C VAL A 193 -27.53 13.01 -13.97
N ASN A 194 -27.57 12.22 -15.05
CA ASN A 194 -28.77 11.47 -15.45
C ASN A 194 -28.63 9.93 -15.39
N ASN A 195 -27.47 9.42 -14.97
CA ASN A 195 -27.17 7.99 -14.97
C ASN A 195 -26.65 7.53 -13.61
N ASN A 196 -26.73 6.22 -13.34
CA ASN A 196 -25.96 5.61 -12.26
C ASN A 196 -24.48 5.61 -12.66
N ILE A 197 -23.59 6.07 -11.79
CA ILE A 197 -22.18 6.25 -12.11
C ILE A 197 -21.32 5.45 -11.15
N GLN A 198 -20.42 4.66 -11.71
CA GLN A 198 -19.24 4.16 -11.01
C GLN A 198 -18.02 4.98 -11.45
N VAL A 199 -17.36 5.63 -10.51
CA VAL A 199 -16.10 6.33 -10.73
C VAL A 199 -14.95 5.45 -10.23
N LEU A 200 -14.17 4.92 -11.18
CA LEU A 200 -12.96 4.16 -10.96
C LEU A 200 -11.80 5.13 -10.76
N ALA A 201 -11.38 5.27 -9.52
CA ALA A 201 -10.38 6.23 -9.12
C ALA A 201 -9.07 5.54 -8.76
N ARG A 202 -7.96 6.25 -8.89
CA ARG A 202 -6.65 5.81 -8.39
C ARG A 202 -6.26 6.51 -7.10
N ALA A 203 -5.30 5.93 -6.38
CA ALA A 203 -4.72 6.57 -5.20
C ALA A 203 -4.29 8.01 -5.53
N GLY A 204 -4.65 8.97 -4.67
CA GLY A 204 -4.31 10.38 -4.88
C GLY A 204 -5.10 11.13 -5.95
N SER A 205 -6.14 10.54 -6.55
CA SER A 205 -6.94 11.18 -7.61
C SER A 205 -8.03 12.15 -7.16
N GLY A 206 -8.19 12.30 -5.85
CA GLY A 206 -9.20 13.21 -5.28
C GLY A 206 -10.62 12.65 -5.26
N LYS A 207 -10.80 11.33 -5.04
CA LYS A 207 -12.10 10.64 -4.87
C LYS A 207 -13.16 11.46 -4.11
N THR A 208 -12.88 11.72 -2.83
CA THR A 208 -13.76 12.48 -1.93
C THR A 208 -13.99 13.91 -2.43
N SER A 209 -12.97 14.53 -3.04
CA SER A 209 -13.11 15.87 -3.63
C SER A 209 -14.05 15.87 -4.84
N THR A 210 -13.97 14.87 -5.73
CA THR A 210 -14.90 14.70 -6.85
C THR A 210 -16.32 14.48 -6.36
N LEU A 211 -16.50 13.65 -5.32
CA LEU A 211 -17.80 13.41 -4.70
C LEU A 211 -18.40 14.67 -4.06
N VAL A 212 -17.59 15.43 -3.31
CA VAL A 212 -18.02 16.71 -2.71
C VAL A 212 -18.37 17.72 -3.81
N ASN A 213 -17.53 17.87 -4.83
CA ASN A 213 -17.79 18.79 -5.94
C ASN A 213 -19.05 18.40 -6.72
N LYS A 214 -19.35 17.10 -6.84
CA LYS A 214 -20.61 16.60 -7.41
C LYS A 214 -21.80 17.08 -6.60
N ALA A 215 -21.78 16.89 -5.27
CA ALA A 215 -22.86 17.34 -4.39
C ALA A 215 -23.07 18.86 -4.47
N LEU A 216 -21.99 19.63 -4.43
CA LEU A 216 -22.01 21.09 -4.54
C LEU A 216 -22.57 21.54 -5.89
N PHE A 217 -22.18 20.89 -6.99
CA PHE A 217 -22.70 21.18 -8.33
C PHE A 217 -24.20 20.87 -8.44
N LEU A 218 -24.63 19.70 -7.96
CA LEU A 218 -26.05 19.32 -7.94
C LEU A 218 -26.90 20.33 -7.15
N GLN A 219 -26.43 20.76 -5.99
CA GLN A 219 -27.18 21.68 -5.13
C GLN A 219 -27.15 23.12 -5.65
N LYS A 220 -25.96 23.68 -5.91
CA LYS A 220 -25.81 25.10 -6.25
C LYS A 220 -26.12 25.41 -7.71
N HIS A 221 -25.78 24.50 -8.64
CA HIS A 221 -25.99 24.71 -10.07
C HIS A 221 -27.29 24.08 -10.55
N CYS A 222 -27.49 22.79 -10.25
CA CYS A 222 -28.66 22.06 -10.74
C CYS A 222 -29.93 22.30 -9.91
N GLY A 223 -29.84 23.07 -8.82
CA GLY A 223 -31.00 23.43 -7.99
C GLY A 223 -31.64 22.26 -7.25
N ILE A 224 -30.92 21.15 -7.06
CA ILE A 224 -31.40 20.00 -6.29
C ILE A 224 -31.48 20.37 -4.82
N LEU A 225 -32.60 20.06 -4.17
CA LEU A 225 -32.78 20.38 -2.75
C LEU A 225 -31.82 19.53 -1.90
N PRO A 226 -31.26 20.07 -0.81
CA PRO A 226 -30.38 19.30 0.07
C PRO A 226 -31.03 18.02 0.63
N SER A 227 -32.34 18.06 0.88
CA SER A 227 -33.13 16.91 1.33
C SER A 227 -33.32 15.82 0.28
N GLU A 228 -32.98 16.08 -0.98
CA GLU A 228 -33.03 15.10 -2.09
C GLU A 228 -31.66 14.45 -2.35
N ILE A 229 -30.62 14.81 -1.57
CA ILE A 229 -29.24 14.32 -1.72
C ILE A 229 -28.82 13.62 -0.44
N LEU A 230 -28.40 12.36 -0.56
CA LEU A 230 -27.81 11.56 0.52
C LEU A 230 -26.37 11.19 0.17
N ILE A 231 -25.44 11.44 1.08
CA ILE A 231 -24.03 11.06 0.97
C ILE A 231 -23.70 10.05 2.07
N LEU A 232 -23.22 8.88 1.65
CA LEU A 232 -22.89 7.75 2.51
C LEU A 232 -21.38 7.50 2.52
N ALA A 233 -20.84 7.33 3.72
CA ALA A 233 -19.47 6.91 3.96
C ALA A 233 -19.43 5.66 4.86
N PHE A 234 -18.28 4.96 4.86
CA PHE A 234 -18.12 3.72 5.63
C PHE A 234 -17.74 3.95 7.10
N ASN A 235 -17.15 5.10 7.43
CA ASN A 235 -16.72 5.42 8.79
C ASN A 235 -17.03 6.88 9.16
N ARG A 236 -17.08 7.15 10.46
CA ARG A 236 -17.47 8.46 11.00
C ARG A 236 -16.51 9.58 10.59
N LYS A 237 -15.20 9.30 10.54
CA LYS A 237 -14.19 10.29 10.16
C LYS A 237 -14.38 10.75 8.71
N ALA A 238 -14.61 9.83 7.78
CA ALA A 238 -14.88 10.15 6.39
C ALA A 238 -16.18 10.94 6.22
N ALA A 239 -17.26 10.57 6.93
CA ALA A 239 -18.51 11.33 6.91
C ALA A 239 -18.33 12.77 7.44
N GLU A 240 -17.54 12.95 8.50
CA GLU A 240 -17.26 14.28 9.05
C GLU A 240 -16.43 15.12 8.09
N GLU A 241 -15.37 14.54 7.53
CA GLU A 241 -14.52 15.23 6.55
C GLU A 241 -15.32 15.68 5.32
N ILE A 242 -16.23 14.85 4.80
CA ILE A 242 -17.14 15.22 3.72
C ILE A 242 -18.04 16.39 4.15
N ARG A 243 -18.61 16.33 5.35
CA ARG A 243 -19.48 17.38 5.90
C ARG A 243 -18.74 18.71 6.00
N GLU A 244 -17.59 18.73 6.66
CA GLU A 244 -16.76 19.93 6.84
C GLU A 244 -16.39 20.56 5.49
N ARG A 245 -16.05 19.75 4.48
CA ARG A 245 -15.73 20.24 3.13
C ARG A 245 -16.92 20.88 2.43
N ILE A 246 -18.14 20.35 2.64
CA ILE A 246 -19.37 20.92 2.08
C ILE A 246 -19.72 22.24 2.81
N GLU A 247 -19.63 22.26 4.13
CA GLU A 247 -19.90 23.43 4.98
C GLU A 247 -18.95 24.58 4.68
N HIS A 248 -17.65 24.30 4.49
CA HIS A 248 -16.65 25.31 4.11
C HIS A 248 -17.00 26.03 2.80
N ASN A 249 -17.79 25.41 1.93
CA ASN A 249 -18.29 26.03 0.71
C ASN A 249 -19.57 26.87 0.93
N SER A 250 -19.82 27.31 2.18
CA SER A 250 -20.86 28.26 2.58
C SER A 250 -22.28 27.84 2.22
N LEU A 251 -22.64 26.60 2.55
CA LEU A 251 -24.00 26.10 2.39
C LEU A 251 -24.76 26.19 3.73
N ASN A 252 -25.78 27.05 3.81
CA ASN A 252 -26.62 27.20 5.01
C ASN A 252 -27.43 25.93 5.32
N ASN A 253 -27.82 25.19 4.28
CA ASN A 253 -28.44 23.86 4.37
C ASN A 253 -27.61 22.90 3.53
N ILE A 254 -27.06 21.86 4.17
CA ILE A 254 -26.23 20.85 3.51
C ILE A 254 -27.04 19.57 3.23
N PRO A 255 -26.62 18.75 2.26
CA PRO A 255 -27.16 17.41 2.05
C PRO A 255 -27.09 16.53 3.29
N TYR A 256 -27.85 15.44 3.30
CA TYR A 256 -27.67 14.43 4.35
C TYR A 256 -26.30 13.76 4.18
N VAL A 257 -25.39 13.94 5.15
CA VAL A 257 -24.09 13.27 5.17
C VAL A 257 -24.00 12.38 6.39
N MET A 258 -23.85 11.06 6.20
CA MET A 258 -23.75 10.11 7.31
C MET A 258 -23.06 8.80 6.90
N THR A 259 -22.90 7.90 7.88
CA THR A 259 -22.45 6.53 7.60
C THR A 259 -23.63 5.59 7.35
N PHE A 260 -23.39 4.45 6.70
CA PHE A 260 -24.40 3.39 6.56
C PHE A 260 -25.00 2.98 7.91
N HIS A 261 -24.16 2.75 8.92
CA HIS A 261 -24.61 2.43 10.29
C HIS A 261 -25.41 3.57 10.93
N ALA A 262 -25.04 4.83 10.67
CA ALA A 262 -25.79 5.97 11.17
C ALA A 262 -27.19 6.08 10.53
N LEU A 263 -27.30 5.75 9.24
CA LEU A 263 -28.58 5.65 8.54
C LEU A 263 -29.44 4.51 9.12
N ALA A 264 -28.87 3.31 9.26
CA ALA A 264 -29.57 2.16 9.85
C ALA A 264 -30.07 2.48 11.26
N TYR A 265 -29.24 3.10 12.10
CA TYR A 265 -29.66 3.57 13.43
C TYR A 265 -30.84 4.55 13.36
N GLY A 266 -30.81 5.48 12.39
CA GLY A 266 -31.89 6.46 12.21
C GLY A 266 -33.19 5.87 11.66
N LEU A 267 -33.15 4.67 11.08
CA LEU A 267 -34.33 3.96 10.59
C LEU A 267 -34.95 3.09 11.69
N VAL A 268 -34.11 2.34 12.40
CA VAL A 268 -34.55 1.32 13.37
C VAL A 268 -34.94 1.95 14.70
N HIS A 269 -34.16 2.90 15.22
CA HIS A 269 -34.27 3.41 16.59
C HIS A 269 -34.35 2.26 17.63
N PRO A 270 -33.32 1.39 17.69
CA PRO A 270 -33.41 0.20 18.54
C PRO A 270 -33.65 0.60 20.00
N GLU A 271 -34.64 -0.03 20.64
CA GLU A 271 -34.79 -0.01 22.09
C GLU A 271 -33.71 -0.87 22.77
N GLU A 272 -33.14 -1.81 22.02
CA GLU A 272 -32.07 -2.74 22.39
C GLU A 272 -30.72 -2.04 22.58
N GLU A 273 -29.89 -2.61 23.47
CA GLU A 273 -28.54 -2.09 23.69
C GLU A 273 -27.58 -2.54 22.59
N LEU A 274 -27.01 -1.59 21.84
CA LEU A 274 -26.07 -1.90 20.77
C LEU A 274 -24.68 -2.26 21.29
N ILE A 275 -24.23 -3.48 21.00
CA ILE A 275 -22.89 -3.98 21.32
C ILE A 275 -21.96 -3.88 20.11
N PHE A 276 -20.76 -3.36 20.33
CA PHE A 276 -19.72 -3.23 19.31
C PHE A 276 -18.34 -3.15 19.94
N ASP A 277 -17.31 -3.46 19.15
CA ASP A 277 -15.93 -3.31 19.58
C ASP A 277 -15.44 -1.89 19.24
N GLN A 278 -14.94 -1.17 20.24
CA GLN A 278 -14.34 0.15 20.04
C GLN A 278 -12.86 0.03 19.64
N SER A 279 -12.43 0.83 18.65
CA SER A 279 -11.03 0.94 18.26
C SER A 279 -10.17 1.41 19.44
N GLY A 280 -9.42 0.49 20.05
CA GLY A 280 -8.53 0.77 21.19
C GLY A 280 -9.21 0.74 22.57
N GLY A 281 -10.41 0.14 22.70
CA GLY A 281 -11.18 0.13 23.94
C GLY A 281 -11.95 -1.17 24.22
N GLU A 282 -13.16 -1.03 24.74
CA GLU A 282 -14.03 -2.10 25.19
C GLU A 282 -14.47 -3.02 24.04
N GLN A 283 -14.19 -4.32 24.16
CA GLN A 283 -14.48 -5.34 23.16
C GLN A 283 -15.79 -6.08 23.48
N ARG A 284 -16.91 -5.35 23.59
CA ARG A 284 -18.19 -5.93 24.06
C ARG A 284 -18.72 -7.02 23.12
N LYS A 285 -18.65 -6.80 21.80
CA LYS A 285 -19.11 -7.79 20.80
C LYS A 285 -18.24 -9.04 20.80
N SER A 286 -16.92 -8.86 20.76
CA SER A 286 -15.98 -10.00 20.82
C SER A 286 -16.09 -10.76 22.14
N LYS A 287 -16.33 -10.07 23.26
CA LYS A 287 -16.58 -10.71 24.57
C LYS A 287 -17.90 -11.48 24.60
N ALA A 288 -18.97 -10.95 24.03
CA ALA A 288 -20.25 -11.67 23.96
C ALA A 288 -20.10 -12.97 23.17
N LEU A 289 -19.46 -12.92 22.00
CA LEU A 289 -19.14 -14.11 21.20
C LEU A 289 -18.22 -15.08 21.94
N GLN A 290 -17.15 -14.58 22.55
CA GLN A 290 -16.22 -15.39 23.32
C GLN A 290 -16.94 -16.08 24.49
N SER A 291 -17.86 -15.41 25.17
CA SER A 291 -18.62 -16.00 26.27
C SER A 291 -19.52 -17.17 25.81
N VAL A 292 -20.13 -17.07 24.62
CA VAL A 292 -20.91 -18.18 24.03
C VAL A 292 -20.00 -19.39 23.84
N ILE A 293 -18.80 -19.18 23.29
CA ILE A 293 -17.81 -20.24 23.06
C ILE A 293 -17.32 -20.81 24.41
N ASP A 294 -17.02 -19.96 25.39
CA ASP A 294 -16.55 -20.35 26.72
C ASP A 294 -17.60 -21.15 27.49
N ASP A 295 -18.88 -20.82 27.36
CA ASP A 295 -19.97 -21.57 27.99
C ASP A 295 -20.11 -22.97 27.38
N HIS A 296 -19.94 -23.10 26.06
CA HIS A 296 -19.90 -24.40 25.41
C HIS A 296 -18.63 -25.19 25.78
N LEU A 297 -17.48 -24.53 25.95
CA LEU A 297 -16.24 -25.15 26.40
C LEU A 297 -16.34 -25.77 27.80
N LYS A 298 -17.29 -25.32 28.64
CA LYS A 298 -17.57 -25.93 29.96
C LYS A 298 -18.37 -27.23 29.86
N SER A 299 -19.11 -27.44 28.77
CA SER A 299 -19.88 -28.66 28.55
C SER A 299 -18.97 -29.82 28.14
N PRO A 300 -18.99 -30.97 28.83
CA PRO A 300 -18.13 -32.12 28.51
C PRO A 300 -18.27 -32.61 27.06
N GLN A 301 -19.49 -32.55 26.51
CA GLN A 301 -19.79 -32.98 25.14
C GLN A 301 -19.09 -32.12 24.08
N TYR A 302 -19.06 -30.81 24.27
CA TYR A 302 -18.42 -29.89 23.32
C TYR A 302 -16.92 -29.78 23.58
N PHE A 303 -16.50 -29.89 24.84
CA PHE A 303 -15.08 -29.87 25.20
C PHE A 303 -14.29 -30.98 24.48
N SER A 304 -14.81 -32.21 24.44
CA SER A 304 -14.13 -33.30 23.73
C SER A 304 -14.06 -33.02 22.23
N LYS A 305 -15.17 -32.62 21.60
CA LYS A 305 -15.21 -32.26 20.18
C LYS A 305 -14.23 -31.14 19.82
N ILE A 306 -14.17 -30.08 20.61
CA ILE A 306 -13.28 -28.93 20.38
C ILE A 306 -11.82 -29.36 20.58
N ARG A 307 -11.50 -30.10 21.65
CA ARG A 307 -10.16 -30.66 21.86
C ARG A 307 -9.72 -31.50 20.67
N ASP A 308 -10.57 -32.43 20.24
CA ASP A 308 -10.25 -33.38 19.18
C ASP A 308 -10.08 -32.65 17.83
N LEU A 309 -10.95 -31.69 17.51
CA LEU A 309 -10.83 -30.80 16.35
C LEU A 309 -9.50 -30.02 16.35
N MET A 310 -9.13 -29.45 17.49
CA MET A 310 -7.92 -28.65 17.61
C MET A 310 -6.67 -29.53 17.49
N MET A 311 -6.66 -30.70 18.15
CA MET A 311 -5.60 -31.68 18.02
C MET A 311 -5.48 -32.20 16.58
N ALA A 312 -6.59 -32.48 15.91
CA ALA A 312 -6.63 -32.86 14.51
C ALA A 312 -6.06 -31.75 13.60
N LYS A 313 -6.36 -30.47 13.86
CA LYS A 313 -5.78 -29.35 13.11
C LYS A 313 -4.27 -29.21 13.30
N PHE A 314 -3.75 -29.44 14.52
CA PHE A 314 -2.31 -29.33 14.79
C PHE A 314 -1.51 -30.52 14.24
N ARG A 315 -2.13 -31.71 14.18
CA ARG A 315 -1.52 -32.95 13.72
C ARG A 315 -1.69 -33.21 12.24
N GLY A 316 -2.86 -32.87 11.71
CA GLY A 316 -3.13 -32.88 10.29
C GLY A 316 -2.07 -32.04 9.63
N ASP A 317 -1.21 -32.70 8.85
CA ASP A 317 -0.20 -32.02 8.07
C ASP A 317 -0.94 -31.03 7.16
N TRP A 318 -0.97 -29.77 7.60
CA TRP A 318 -1.40 -28.60 6.86
C TRP A 318 -0.83 -28.58 5.43
N GLU A 319 0.31 -29.24 5.24
CA GLU A 319 0.97 -29.44 3.95
C GLU A 319 0.45 -30.63 3.13
N ASN A 320 -0.12 -31.69 3.72
CA ASN A 320 -0.83 -32.75 2.99
C ASN A 320 -2.16 -32.23 2.43
N LEU A 321 -2.87 -31.43 3.21
CA LEU A 321 -4.03 -30.60 2.81
C LEU A 321 -3.74 -29.72 1.59
N VAL A 322 -2.52 -29.17 1.50
CA VAL A 322 -2.08 -28.33 0.37
C VAL A 322 -1.36 -29.13 -0.73
N ARG A 323 -0.84 -30.34 -0.45
CA ARG A 323 -0.29 -31.25 -1.47
C ARG A 323 -1.34 -31.70 -2.48
N GLY A 324 -2.62 -31.74 -2.09
CA GLY A 324 -3.77 -31.98 -2.97
C GLY A 324 -4.08 -30.81 -3.91
N GLY A 325 -3.05 -30.17 -4.48
CA GLY A 325 -3.15 -29.03 -5.40
C GLY A 325 -3.92 -29.38 -6.66
N HIS A 326 -5.24 -29.39 -6.55
CA HIS A 326 -6.16 -29.31 -7.67
C HIS A 326 -6.46 -27.82 -7.86
N LEU A 327 -5.75 -27.18 -8.80
CA LEU A 327 -6.15 -26.02 -9.64
C LEU A 327 -5.04 -25.00 -10.01
N LEU A 328 -3.80 -25.12 -9.50
CA LEU A 328 -2.72 -24.13 -9.79
C LEU A 328 -1.64 -24.66 -10.73
N ASN A 329 -1.08 -23.78 -11.58
CA ASN A 329 0.10 -24.11 -12.40
C ASN A 329 1.40 -24.17 -11.54
N ARG A 330 2.48 -24.70 -12.11
CA ARG A 330 3.70 -25.09 -11.38
C ARG A 330 4.44 -23.92 -10.69
N GLU A 331 4.49 -22.74 -11.31
CA GLU A 331 5.17 -21.57 -10.73
C GLU A 331 4.35 -20.92 -9.61
N GLU A 332 3.03 -20.84 -9.78
CA GLU A 332 2.10 -20.34 -8.77
C GLU A 332 2.02 -21.26 -7.55
N MET A 333 2.05 -22.58 -7.76
CA MET A 333 2.12 -23.57 -6.68
C MET A 333 3.40 -23.40 -5.83
N LEU A 334 4.54 -23.08 -6.46
CA LEU A 334 5.81 -22.87 -5.75
C LEU A 334 5.79 -21.56 -4.94
N SER A 335 5.23 -20.49 -5.50
CA SER A 335 5.04 -19.21 -4.79
C SER A 335 4.07 -19.38 -3.61
N TYR A 336 2.96 -20.09 -3.82
CA TYR A 336 1.98 -20.43 -2.81
C TYR A 336 2.60 -21.27 -1.68
N ARG A 337 3.33 -22.34 -2.00
CA ARG A 337 4.05 -23.17 -1.02
C ARG A 337 5.06 -22.38 -0.19
N ARG A 338 5.74 -21.39 -0.79
CA ARG A 338 6.69 -20.53 -0.08
C ARG A 338 6.01 -19.54 0.88
N SER A 339 4.76 -19.16 0.60
CA SER A 339 3.99 -18.19 1.40
C SER A 339 3.26 -18.77 2.62
N LEU A 340 3.15 -20.10 2.73
CA LEU A 340 2.43 -20.72 3.84
C LEU A 340 3.21 -20.61 5.16
N PRO A 341 2.59 -20.08 6.22
CA PRO A 341 3.21 -20.06 7.54
C PRO A 341 3.24 -21.49 8.11
N ARG A 342 4.43 -21.94 8.51
CA ARG A 342 4.66 -23.28 9.06
C ARG A 342 4.73 -23.21 10.58
N GLU A 343 3.57 -23.13 11.24
CA GLU A 343 3.50 -23.11 12.71
C GLU A 343 3.70 -24.52 13.30
N GLY A 344 4.55 -24.65 14.33
CA GLY A 344 4.73 -25.90 15.09
C GLY A 344 3.87 -25.99 16.36
N LEU A 345 3.92 -27.15 17.04
CA LEU A 345 3.20 -27.41 18.29
C LEU A 345 3.62 -26.48 19.44
N ASP A 346 4.83 -25.95 19.40
CA ASP A 346 5.35 -24.97 20.35
C ASP A 346 4.84 -23.54 20.07
N GLY A 347 4.18 -23.30 18.92
CA GLY A 347 3.60 -22.02 18.52
C GLY A 347 4.56 -21.09 17.78
N ARG A 348 5.74 -21.58 17.39
CA ARG A 348 6.69 -20.83 16.56
C ARG A 348 6.48 -21.14 15.08
N TYR A 349 6.93 -20.22 14.22
CA TYR A 349 6.92 -20.39 12.77
C TYR A 349 8.29 -20.85 12.27
N TYR A 350 8.31 -21.84 11.39
CA TYR A 350 9.51 -22.49 10.84
C TYR A 350 9.72 -22.20 9.36
N LYS A 351 10.97 -22.19 8.89
CA LYS A 351 11.30 -21.91 7.49
C LYS A 351 11.00 -23.08 6.57
N SER A 352 11.03 -24.31 7.05
CA SER A 352 10.79 -25.51 6.23
C SER A 352 9.94 -26.58 6.92
N PHE A 353 9.41 -27.52 6.13
CA PHE A 353 8.67 -28.69 6.66
C PHE A 353 9.55 -29.55 7.57
N GLY A 354 10.81 -29.74 7.21
CA GLY A 354 11.74 -30.53 8.02
C GLY A 354 12.03 -29.88 9.36
N GLU A 355 12.22 -28.56 9.39
CA GLU A 355 12.34 -27.83 10.65
C GLU A 355 11.08 -27.95 11.50
N LYS A 356 9.88 -27.77 10.92
CA LYS A 356 8.62 -27.97 11.65
C LYS A 356 8.51 -29.40 12.22
N ALA A 357 8.90 -30.41 11.45
CA ALA A 357 8.86 -31.80 11.89
C ALA A 357 9.82 -32.05 13.07
N ILE A 358 11.04 -31.51 13.02
CA ILE A 358 12.02 -31.56 14.12
C ILE A 358 11.45 -30.85 15.36
N ALA A 359 10.93 -29.64 15.19
CA ALA A 359 10.35 -28.85 16.26
C ALA A 359 9.19 -29.55 17.00
N ASN A 360 8.27 -30.14 16.23
CA ASN A 360 7.15 -30.91 16.77
C ASN A 360 7.66 -32.11 17.56
N PHE A 361 8.63 -32.86 17.01
CA PHE A 361 9.22 -33.99 17.72
C PHE A 361 9.83 -33.57 19.05
N LEU A 362 10.65 -32.50 19.06
CA LEU A 362 11.29 -32.00 20.29
C LEU A 362 10.24 -31.59 21.34
N PHE A 363 9.17 -30.92 20.90
CA PHE A 363 8.07 -30.52 21.78
C PHE A 363 7.32 -31.73 22.37
N GLU A 364 6.96 -32.70 21.54
CA GLU A 364 6.28 -33.93 21.95
C GLU A 364 7.11 -34.78 22.92
N HIS A 365 8.43 -34.66 22.89
CA HIS A 365 9.34 -35.40 23.78
C HIS A 365 9.85 -34.57 24.96
N ASN A 366 9.24 -33.40 25.21
CA ASN A 366 9.61 -32.49 26.31
C ASN A 366 11.08 -32.02 26.28
N LEU A 367 11.66 -31.89 25.09
CA LEU A 367 13.02 -31.39 24.90
C LEU A 367 12.99 -29.87 24.70
N PHE A 368 13.69 -29.12 25.57
CA PHE A 368 13.79 -27.68 25.45
C PHE A 368 14.80 -27.28 24.38
N TYR A 369 14.40 -26.37 23.49
CA TYR A 369 15.26 -25.88 22.41
C TYR A 369 15.07 -24.39 22.13
N SER A 370 16.11 -23.80 21.54
CA SER A 370 16.06 -22.47 20.92
C SER A 370 16.05 -22.63 19.41
N TYR A 371 15.10 -21.97 18.73
CA TYR A 371 15.02 -21.94 17.26
C TYR A 371 15.68 -20.66 16.74
N GLU A 372 16.49 -20.76 15.70
CA GLU A 372 17.19 -19.63 15.07
C GLU A 372 17.91 -18.70 16.06
N ARG A 373 18.51 -19.29 17.09
CA ARG A 373 19.26 -18.51 18.08
C ARG A 373 20.49 -17.92 17.40
N ASN A 374 20.72 -16.62 17.59
CA ASN A 374 21.94 -15.98 17.13
C ASN A 374 23.15 -16.72 17.70
N TYR A 375 23.98 -17.23 16.80
CA TYR A 375 25.27 -17.80 17.07
C TYR A 375 26.31 -16.96 16.33
N ASP A 376 27.32 -16.56 17.07
CA ASP A 376 28.45 -15.84 16.52
C ASP A 376 29.32 -16.84 15.72
N TRP A 377 29.08 -16.95 14.40
CA TRP A 377 29.90 -17.79 13.52
C TRP A 377 31.04 -16.96 12.96
N ASN A 378 32.12 -16.95 13.74
CA ASN A 378 33.14 -15.95 13.61
C ASN A 378 32.59 -14.53 13.76
N GLY A 379 31.25 -14.39 13.95
CA GLY A 379 30.20 -13.35 14.18
C GLY A 379 29.33 -12.96 12.97
N ILE A 380 29.37 -13.76 11.90
CA ILE A 380 28.29 -13.74 10.93
C ILE A 380 27.13 -14.15 11.81
N ASN A 381 26.06 -13.36 11.84
CA ASN A 381 24.91 -13.68 12.66
C ASN A 381 24.26 -14.94 12.07
N TYR A 382 24.80 -16.07 12.48
CA TYR A 382 24.44 -17.37 11.99
C TYR A 382 23.42 -17.93 12.96
N ARG A 383 22.29 -18.32 12.42
CA ARG A 383 21.17 -18.84 13.18
C ARG A 383 21.05 -20.32 12.84
N PRO A 384 21.69 -21.23 13.60
CA PRO A 384 21.40 -22.65 13.47
C PRO A 384 19.92 -22.89 13.68
N ASP A 385 19.35 -23.84 12.94
CA ASP A 385 17.90 -24.09 12.99
C ASP A 385 17.46 -24.42 14.41
N PHE A 386 18.14 -25.36 15.10
CA PHE A 386 17.84 -25.68 16.50
C PHE A 386 19.09 -25.76 17.36
N THR A 387 18.96 -25.30 18.60
CA THR A 387 19.96 -25.48 19.66
C THR A 387 19.31 -26.07 20.91
N ILE A 388 19.80 -27.23 21.35
CA ILE A 388 19.39 -27.91 22.59
C ILE A 388 20.52 -27.79 23.60
N PHE A 389 20.25 -27.24 24.77
CA PHE A 389 21.27 -27.03 25.80
C PHE A 389 21.38 -28.22 26.74
N THR A 390 22.61 -28.71 26.94
CA THR A 390 22.94 -29.67 28.01
C THR A 390 23.83 -29.04 29.08
N GLY A 391 24.19 -27.75 28.93
CA GLY A 391 24.90 -26.94 29.92
C GLY A 391 25.03 -25.47 29.48
N LYS A 392 25.75 -24.63 30.25
CA LYS A 392 25.81 -23.16 30.07
C LYS A 392 26.42 -22.71 28.73
N ASN A 393 27.22 -23.56 28.07
CA ASN A 393 27.81 -23.28 26.76
C ASN A 393 28.15 -24.57 25.99
N GLN A 394 27.28 -25.57 26.12
CA GLN A 394 27.41 -26.88 25.49
C GLN A 394 26.03 -27.46 25.17
N GLY A 395 25.94 -28.30 24.16
CA GLY A 395 24.65 -28.83 23.72
C GLY A 395 24.69 -29.54 22.37
N ILE A 396 23.52 -29.58 21.74
CA ILE A 396 23.31 -30.18 20.42
C ILE A 396 22.82 -29.08 19.47
N ILE A 397 23.43 -29.01 18.29
CA ILE A 397 23.01 -28.18 17.17
C ILE A 397 22.37 -29.07 16.12
N ILE A 398 21.19 -28.68 15.65
CA ILE A 398 20.50 -29.37 14.56
C ILE A 398 20.34 -28.41 13.40
N GLU A 399 20.74 -28.86 12.21
CA GLU A 399 20.55 -28.19 10.92
C GLU A 399 19.75 -29.08 9.97
N TYR A 400 18.80 -28.47 9.27
CA TYR A 400 18.01 -29.11 8.23
C TYR A 400 18.34 -28.49 6.86
N PHE A 401 19.11 -29.22 6.05
CA PHE A 401 19.52 -28.80 4.71
C PHE A 401 18.44 -29.13 3.68
N GLY A 402 17.46 -28.24 3.54
CA GLY A 402 16.27 -28.41 2.70
C GLY A 402 16.47 -28.45 1.17
N LEU A 403 17.68 -28.20 0.65
CA LEU A 403 18.01 -28.20 -0.78
C LEU A 403 19.26 -29.05 -1.05
N GLN A 404 19.37 -29.66 -2.23
CA GLN A 404 20.55 -30.42 -2.69
C GLN A 404 20.72 -30.23 -4.21
N GLY A 405 21.96 -30.00 -4.67
CA GLY A 405 22.29 -29.89 -6.10
C GLY A 405 22.33 -28.45 -6.65
N GLU A 406 22.26 -27.44 -5.77
CA GLU A 406 22.42 -26.03 -6.11
C GLU A 406 23.82 -25.57 -5.64
N PRO A 407 24.73 -25.16 -6.55
CA PRO A 407 26.15 -24.95 -6.22
C PRO A 407 26.39 -24.02 -5.03
N ASP A 408 25.71 -22.87 -4.99
CA ASP A 408 25.88 -21.87 -3.93
C ASP A 408 25.34 -22.37 -2.57
N TYR A 409 24.24 -23.12 -2.58
CA TYR A 409 23.64 -23.70 -1.38
C TYR A 409 24.47 -24.86 -0.83
N ASP A 410 25.01 -25.69 -1.71
CA ASP A 410 25.86 -26.82 -1.36
C ASP A 410 27.19 -26.33 -0.77
N GLU A 411 27.77 -25.26 -1.32
CA GLU A 411 28.95 -24.60 -0.76
C GLU A 411 28.68 -24.04 0.64
N MET A 412 27.57 -23.31 0.83
CA MET A 412 27.16 -22.78 2.13
C MET A 412 26.97 -23.90 3.16
N SER A 413 26.28 -24.98 2.78
CA SER A 413 26.03 -26.14 3.65
C SER A 413 27.34 -26.84 4.04
N ALA A 414 28.29 -26.94 3.11
CA ALA A 414 29.63 -27.47 3.39
C ALA A 414 30.40 -26.60 4.39
N ARG A 415 30.35 -25.27 4.26
CA ARG A 415 30.99 -24.35 5.23
C ARG A 415 30.39 -24.47 6.63
N LYS A 416 29.06 -24.60 6.74
CA LYS A 416 28.37 -24.83 8.02
C LYS A 416 28.80 -26.14 8.68
N ARG A 417 28.91 -27.24 7.92
CA ARG A 417 29.41 -28.53 8.42
C ARG A 417 30.83 -28.38 8.99
N GLN A 418 31.72 -27.77 8.22
CA GLN A 418 33.11 -27.55 8.65
C GLN A 418 33.21 -26.73 9.93
N PHE A 419 32.34 -25.72 10.09
CA PHE A 419 32.31 -24.90 11.30
C PHE A 419 32.00 -25.71 12.56
N TRP A 420 30.95 -26.53 12.53
CA TRP A 420 30.55 -27.33 13.69
C TRP A 420 31.42 -28.56 13.91
N GLN A 421 32.04 -29.08 12.86
CA GLN A 421 32.98 -30.19 12.93
C GLN A 421 34.41 -29.77 13.33
N ASN A 422 34.68 -28.47 13.49
CA ASN A 422 35.95 -27.99 14.02
C ASN A 422 36.14 -28.46 15.47
N ALA A 423 37.34 -28.94 15.82
CA ALA A 423 37.71 -29.48 17.13
C ALA A 423 37.35 -28.54 18.31
N GLN A 424 37.45 -27.22 18.13
CA GLN A 424 37.08 -26.24 19.16
C GLN A 424 35.58 -26.23 19.47
N ASN A 425 34.74 -26.44 18.45
CA ASN A 425 33.29 -26.48 18.57
C ASN A 425 32.80 -27.89 18.96
N GLN A 426 33.40 -28.95 18.43
CA GLN A 426 33.06 -30.35 18.78
C GLN A 426 33.27 -30.66 20.27
N ALA A 427 34.21 -29.97 20.93
CA ALA A 427 34.41 -30.10 22.37
C ALA A 427 33.20 -29.63 23.21
N ARG A 428 32.30 -28.82 22.64
CA ARG A 428 31.16 -28.20 23.32
C ARG A 428 29.81 -28.54 22.67
N TRP A 429 29.79 -28.76 21.37
CA TRP A 429 28.59 -28.86 20.56
C TRP A 429 28.60 -30.14 19.75
N GLN A 430 27.54 -30.94 19.89
CA GLN A 430 27.27 -32.08 19.02
C GLN A 430 26.47 -31.60 17.81
N PHE A 431 26.89 -31.97 16.61
CA PHE A 431 26.26 -31.51 15.37
C PHE A 431 25.40 -32.62 14.75
N LEU A 432 24.13 -32.29 14.50
CA LEU A 432 23.17 -33.13 13.81
C LEU A 432 22.72 -32.46 12.53
N GLU A 433 22.80 -33.19 11.42
CA GLU A 433 22.24 -32.76 10.15
C GLU A 433 21.14 -33.70 9.67
N PHE A 434 20.16 -33.09 9.01
CA PHE A 434 19.05 -33.74 8.33
C PHE A 434 18.82 -33.11 6.96
N ASN A 435 18.21 -33.85 6.04
CA ASN A 435 17.92 -33.42 4.67
C ASN A 435 16.54 -33.96 4.21
N PRO A 436 16.00 -33.48 3.07
CA PRO A 436 14.73 -33.97 2.54
C PRO A 436 14.66 -35.47 2.31
N GLY A 437 15.79 -36.14 2.06
CA GLY A 437 15.88 -37.59 1.93
C GLY A 437 15.52 -38.33 3.22
N ASP A 438 15.85 -37.77 4.38
CA ASP A 438 15.55 -38.34 5.69
C ASP A 438 14.04 -38.31 6.02
N ILE A 439 13.27 -37.45 5.34
CA ILE A 439 11.83 -37.22 5.56
C ILE A 439 10.96 -37.98 4.53
N LYS A 440 11.53 -38.51 3.44
CA LYS A 440 10.79 -39.22 2.39
C LYS A 440 10.18 -40.55 2.85
N ALA A 441 10.65 -41.07 3.97
CA ALA A 441 10.09 -42.20 4.70
C ALA A 441 9.14 -41.61 5.76
N ALA A 442 7.90 -42.10 5.89
CA ALA A 442 6.80 -41.50 6.66
C ALA A 442 7.22 -40.79 7.98
N GLN A 443 6.49 -39.76 8.43
CA GLN A 443 6.84 -38.90 9.58
C GLN A 443 7.28 -39.68 10.85
N GLU A 444 6.70 -40.87 11.11
CA GLU A 444 7.13 -41.78 12.17
C GLU A 444 8.56 -42.32 12.00
N GLN A 445 8.98 -42.63 10.78
CA GLN A 445 10.33 -43.12 10.46
C GLN A 445 11.37 -42.02 10.66
N PHE A 446 11.06 -40.78 10.26
CA PHE A 446 11.93 -39.63 10.56
C PHE A 446 12.00 -39.34 12.07
N GLY A 447 10.86 -39.40 12.77
CA GLY A 447 10.80 -39.26 14.23
C GLY A 447 11.67 -40.30 14.93
N ASN A 448 11.65 -41.57 14.50
CA ASN A 448 12.51 -42.62 15.05
C ASN A 448 13.99 -42.38 14.78
N LEU A 449 14.35 -41.88 13.58
CA LEU A 449 15.74 -41.51 13.26
C LEU A 449 16.23 -40.37 14.18
N LEU A 450 15.43 -39.31 14.32
CA LEU A 450 15.73 -38.18 15.18
C LEU A 450 15.85 -38.63 16.64
N LYS A 451 14.95 -39.48 17.11
CA LYS A 451 14.99 -40.11 18.44
C LYS A 451 16.31 -40.83 18.67
N HIS A 452 16.67 -41.77 17.81
CA HIS A 452 17.89 -42.55 17.95
C HIS A 452 19.15 -41.67 17.96
N LYS A 453 19.21 -40.65 17.11
CA LYS A 453 20.33 -39.70 17.07
C LYS A 453 20.41 -38.83 18.32
N LEU A 454 19.29 -38.42 18.92
CA LEU A 454 19.28 -37.63 20.16
C LEU A 454 19.62 -38.50 21.39
N GLU A 455 19.11 -39.73 21.44
CA GLU A 455 19.40 -40.70 22.50
C GLU A 455 20.86 -41.14 22.49
N SER A 456 21.51 -41.23 21.31
CA SER A 456 22.96 -41.52 21.24
C SER A 456 23.82 -40.43 21.86
N PHE A 457 23.29 -39.21 22.05
CA PHE A 457 23.94 -38.12 22.78
C PHE A 457 23.45 -37.97 24.23
N GLY A 458 22.71 -38.95 24.76
CA GLY A 458 22.29 -38.99 26.16
C GLY A 458 21.02 -38.19 26.48
N LEU A 459 20.24 -37.76 25.48
CA LEU A 459 18.93 -37.16 25.72
C LEU A 459 17.84 -38.23 25.81
N LEU A 460 17.04 -38.20 26.88
CA LEU A 460 15.89 -39.07 27.04
C LEU A 460 14.71 -38.54 26.23
N CYS A 461 14.31 -39.29 25.20
CA CYS A 461 13.20 -38.94 24.33
C CYS A 461 11.93 -39.73 24.74
N ASN A 462 11.22 -39.22 25.75
CA ASN A 462 9.94 -39.78 26.19
C ASN A 462 8.78 -39.00 25.58
N ARG A 463 8.01 -39.64 24.68
CA ARG A 463 6.85 -39.00 24.07
C ARG A 463 5.76 -38.77 25.13
N LEU A 464 5.30 -37.53 25.22
CA LEU A 464 4.18 -37.12 26.05
C LEU A 464 2.88 -37.77 25.55
N SER A 465 1.97 -38.07 26.48
CA SER A 465 0.61 -38.47 26.14
C SER A 465 -0.16 -37.33 25.48
N GLU A 466 -1.28 -37.67 24.81
CA GLU A 466 -2.18 -36.68 24.20
C GLU A 466 -2.65 -35.62 25.20
N ASP A 467 -3.01 -36.06 26.41
CA ASP A 467 -3.50 -35.15 27.44
C ASP A 467 -2.40 -34.21 27.97
N GLU A 468 -1.15 -34.68 28.02
CA GLU A 468 0.01 -33.85 28.40
C GLU A 468 0.39 -32.85 27.30
N ILE A 469 0.36 -33.27 26.03
CA ILE A 469 0.57 -32.38 24.88
C ILE A 469 -0.53 -31.32 24.86
N TRP A 470 -1.79 -31.73 25.01
CA TRP A 470 -2.93 -30.84 25.10
C TRP A 470 -2.78 -29.86 26.25
N ALA A 471 -2.43 -30.30 27.46
CA ALA A 471 -2.25 -29.42 28.61
C ALA A 471 -1.22 -28.30 28.36
N LYS A 472 -0.18 -28.57 27.57
CA LYS A 472 0.85 -27.58 27.20
C LYS A 472 0.39 -26.57 26.15
N VAL A 473 -0.46 -26.98 25.21
CA VAL A 473 -0.90 -26.09 24.11
C VAL A 473 -2.28 -25.48 24.34
N LYS A 474 -3.09 -26.05 25.24
CA LYS A 474 -4.52 -25.75 25.49
C LYS A 474 -4.82 -24.26 25.44
N ARG A 475 -4.09 -23.45 26.20
CA ARG A 475 -4.36 -22.00 26.29
C ARG A 475 -4.23 -21.32 24.92
N ARG A 476 -3.10 -21.52 24.24
CA ARG A 476 -2.84 -20.94 22.91
C ARG A 476 -3.82 -21.47 21.88
N SER A 477 -4.04 -22.78 21.89
CA SER A 477 -4.95 -23.44 20.98
C SER A 477 -6.37 -22.89 21.16
N ILE A 478 -6.88 -22.78 22.39
CA ILE A 478 -8.24 -22.27 22.68
C ILE A 478 -8.37 -20.83 22.19
N ASP A 479 -7.38 -19.97 22.45
CA ASP A 479 -7.38 -18.60 21.94
C ASP A 479 -7.47 -18.56 20.40
N HIS A 480 -6.74 -19.45 19.73
CA HIS A 480 -6.74 -19.55 18.26
C HIS A 480 -8.10 -20.02 17.72
N PHE A 481 -8.63 -21.10 18.28
CA PHE A 481 -9.96 -21.63 17.92
C PHE A 481 -11.04 -20.58 18.15
N THR A 482 -11.01 -19.92 19.30
CA THR A 482 -11.96 -18.85 19.65
C THR A 482 -11.89 -17.72 18.63
N LYS A 483 -10.69 -17.26 18.24
CA LYS A 483 -10.54 -16.22 17.21
C LYS A 483 -11.11 -16.66 15.86
N ALA A 484 -10.84 -17.89 15.43
CA ALA A 484 -11.37 -18.42 14.17
C ALA A 484 -12.91 -18.52 14.22
N MET A 485 -13.49 -18.95 15.35
CA MET A 485 -14.94 -19.04 15.54
C MET A 485 -15.63 -17.69 15.62
N VAL A 486 -15.02 -16.73 16.34
CA VAL A 486 -15.51 -15.33 16.37
C VAL A 486 -15.54 -14.77 14.95
N GLN A 487 -14.49 -14.97 14.16
CA GLN A 487 -14.46 -14.55 12.76
C GLN A 487 -15.54 -15.26 11.93
N PHE A 488 -15.70 -16.58 12.09
CA PHE A 488 -16.72 -17.35 11.38
C PHE A 488 -18.14 -16.84 11.66
N VAL A 489 -18.49 -16.62 12.93
CA VAL A 489 -19.80 -16.08 13.32
C VAL A 489 -19.99 -14.65 12.79
N GLN A 490 -18.96 -13.81 12.86
CA GLN A 490 -19.02 -12.46 12.27
C GLN A 490 -19.24 -12.50 10.76
N ARG A 491 -18.61 -13.45 10.04
CA ARG A 491 -18.83 -13.64 8.60
C ARG A 491 -20.27 -14.03 8.28
N CYS A 492 -20.89 -14.88 9.11
CA CYS A 492 -22.30 -15.24 8.94
C CYS A 492 -23.20 -14.00 9.04
N ARG A 493 -22.96 -13.14 10.05
CA ARG A 493 -23.68 -11.86 10.23
C ARG A 493 -23.49 -10.91 9.04
N GLN A 494 -22.25 -10.76 8.57
CA GLN A 494 -21.88 -9.90 7.43
C GLN A 494 -22.49 -10.36 6.10
N GLN A 495 -22.75 -11.66 5.93
CA GLN A 495 -23.42 -12.21 4.75
C GLN A 495 -24.95 -12.27 4.88
N PHE A 496 -25.53 -11.68 5.94
CA PHE A 496 -26.98 -11.72 6.19
C PHE A 496 -27.52 -13.16 6.36
N LEU A 497 -26.71 -14.12 6.81
CA LEU A 497 -27.15 -15.51 6.86
C LEU A 497 -28.13 -15.76 8.01
N THR A 498 -29.28 -16.34 7.71
CA THR A 498 -30.11 -17.05 8.70
C THR A 498 -29.45 -18.38 9.07
N THR A 499 -29.93 -19.01 10.14
CA THR A 499 -29.41 -20.30 10.59
C THR A 499 -29.76 -21.43 9.62
N GLU A 500 -30.92 -21.36 8.96
CA GLU A 500 -31.33 -22.26 7.87
C GLU A 500 -30.48 -22.05 6.61
N GLU A 501 -30.20 -20.80 6.21
CA GLU A 501 -29.32 -20.53 5.07
C GLU A 501 -27.88 -21.02 5.34
N LEU A 502 -27.38 -20.87 6.57
CA LEU A 502 -26.07 -21.40 6.95
C LEU A 502 -26.06 -22.93 6.88
N GLU A 503 -27.09 -23.60 7.39
CA GLU A 503 -27.23 -25.06 7.34
C GLU A 503 -27.22 -25.57 5.88
N ASN A 504 -28.03 -24.95 5.02
CA ASN A 504 -28.05 -25.27 3.59
C ASN A 504 -26.68 -25.02 2.93
N LYS A 505 -25.97 -23.98 3.34
CA LYS A 505 -24.64 -23.67 2.81
C LYS A 505 -23.60 -24.71 3.26
N ILE A 506 -23.67 -25.16 4.51
CA ILE A 506 -22.80 -26.23 5.04
C ILE A 506 -23.09 -27.54 4.33
N PHE A 507 -24.38 -27.89 4.16
CA PHE A 507 -24.80 -29.13 3.48
C PHE A 507 -24.28 -29.23 2.05
N ASN A 508 -24.26 -28.11 1.32
CA ASN A 508 -23.78 -28.05 -0.07
C ASN A 508 -22.26 -27.80 -0.18
N HIS A 509 -21.55 -27.65 0.95
CA HIS A 509 -20.12 -27.32 0.94
C HIS A 509 -19.25 -28.57 0.88
N ASN A 510 -18.38 -28.62 -0.11
CA ASN A 510 -17.40 -29.69 -0.24
C ASN A 510 -16.20 -29.43 0.70
N CYS A 511 -16.28 -30.02 1.90
CA CYS A 511 -15.18 -30.04 2.86
C CYS A 511 -13.96 -30.79 2.28
N LEU A 512 -12.76 -30.25 2.48
CA LEU A 512 -11.52 -30.93 2.06
C LEU A 512 -11.18 -32.09 2.99
N GLU A 513 -11.51 -31.95 4.27
CA GLU A 513 -11.12 -32.88 5.33
C GLU A 513 -12.18 -32.92 6.43
N GLU A 514 -12.12 -33.96 7.26
CA GLU A 514 -13.07 -34.19 8.36
C GLU A 514 -13.07 -33.04 9.39
N PHE A 515 -11.90 -32.46 9.68
CA PHE A 515 -11.80 -31.36 10.65
C PHE A 515 -12.52 -30.08 10.15
N GLU A 516 -12.60 -29.85 8.84
CA GLU A 516 -13.36 -28.71 8.29
C GLU A 516 -14.85 -28.90 8.57
N SER A 517 -15.38 -30.11 8.34
CA SER A 517 -16.77 -30.46 8.66
C SER A 517 -17.06 -30.28 10.15
N GLN A 518 -16.21 -30.82 11.03
CA GLN A 518 -16.36 -30.67 12.49
C GLN A 518 -16.31 -29.21 12.94
N PHE A 519 -15.47 -28.37 12.31
CA PHE A 519 -15.45 -26.93 12.56
C PHE A 519 -16.78 -26.28 12.15
N LEU A 520 -17.32 -26.59 10.97
CA LEU A 520 -18.57 -26.02 10.47
C LEU A 520 -19.77 -26.41 11.33
N GLU A 521 -19.85 -27.67 11.78
CA GLU A 521 -20.87 -28.14 12.72
C GLU A 521 -20.86 -27.33 14.03
N LEU A 522 -19.69 -27.11 14.62
CA LEU A 522 -19.54 -26.27 15.81
C LEU A 522 -19.88 -24.80 15.51
N GLY A 523 -19.48 -24.31 14.34
CA GLY A 523 -19.78 -22.96 13.88
C GLY A 523 -21.28 -22.69 13.78
N GLN A 524 -22.07 -23.65 13.27
CA GLN A 524 -23.53 -23.57 13.22
C GLN A 524 -24.14 -23.47 14.63
N VAL A 525 -23.70 -24.33 15.55
CA VAL A 525 -24.16 -24.32 16.96
C VAL A 525 -23.85 -22.98 17.62
N PHE A 526 -22.62 -22.48 17.49
CA PHE A 526 -22.23 -21.21 18.10
C PHE A 526 -22.92 -20.01 17.46
N TYR A 527 -23.19 -20.06 16.15
CA TYR A 527 -23.92 -19.00 15.49
C TYR A 527 -25.36 -18.90 16.01
N GLN A 528 -26.07 -20.02 16.09
CA GLN A 528 -27.42 -20.09 16.66
C GLN A 528 -27.43 -19.59 18.11
N ALA A 529 -26.52 -20.10 18.95
CA ALA A 529 -26.43 -19.70 20.36
C ALA A 529 -26.09 -18.21 20.54
N TYR A 530 -25.31 -17.62 19.64
CA TYR A 530 -25.04 -16.19 19.66
C TYR A 530 -26.30 -15.36 19.36
N LEU A 531 -27.06 -15.73 18.33
CA LEU A 531 -28.32 -15.04 18.00
C LEU A 531 -29.35 -15.15 19.12
N GLU A 532 -29.50 -16.34 19.72
CA GLU A 532 -30.37 -16.57 20.87
C GLU A 532 -29.97 -15.73 22.08
N ARG A 533 -28.66 -15.60 22.32
CA ARG A 533 -28.13 -14.77 23.40
C ARG A 533 -28.50 -13.30 23.20
N LEU A 534 -28.27 -12.75 22.01
CA LEU A 534 -28.62 -11.35 21.70
C LEU A 534 -30.11 -11.10 21.98
N GLN A 535 -30.97 -12.00 21.51
CA GLN A 535 -32.41 -11.93 21.76
C GLN A 535 -32.76 -12.02 23.25
N ALA A 536 -32.11 -12.93 24.00
CA ALA A 536 -32.38 -13.12 25.42
C ALA A 536 -31.91 -11.95 26.30
N THR A 537 -30.84 -11.26 25.91
CA THR A 537 -30.29 -10.10 26.64
C THR A 537 -30.89 -8.76 26.21
N GLY A 538 -31.67 -8.72 25.12
CA GLY A 538 -32.14 -7.47 24.53
C GLY A 538 -30.99 -6.62 23.99
N GLU A 539 -29.93 -7.28 23.53
CA GLU A 539 -28.76 -6.65 22.92
C GLU A 539 -28.76 -6.91 21.40
N GLU A 540 -28.11 -6.04 20.64
CA GLU A 540 -27.95 -6.23 19.19
C GLU A 540 -26.59 -5.71 18.72
N ASP A 541 -26.01 -6.30 17.66
CA ASP A 541 -24.77 -5.81 17.07
C ASP A 541 -25.03 -4.91 15.84
N PHE A 542 -24.00 -4.18 15.40
CA PHE A 542 -24.12 -3.29 14.24
C PHE A 542 -24.51 -4.01 12.94
N ASP A 543 -24.15 -5.29 12.79
CA ASP A 543 -24.53 -6.06 11.61
C ASP A 543 -26.04 -6.34 11.64
N GLY A 544 -26.58 -6.75 12.79
CA GLY A 544 -28.02 -6.95 13.00
C GLY A 544 -28.85 -5.69 12.83
N LEU A 545 -28.35 -4.56 13.34
CA LEU A 545 -28.97 -3.25 13.10
C LEU A 545 -29.12 -2.97 11.59
N MET A 546 -28.09 -3.24 10.79
CA MET A 546 -28.14 -3.12 9.34
C MET A 546 -29.15 -4.09 8.72
N GLN A 547 -29.21 -5.32 9.23
CA GLN A 547 -30.16 -6.32 8.75
C GLN A 547 -31.61 -5.88 8.98
N THR A 548 -31.91 -5.39 10.18
CA THR A 548 -33.23 -4.87 10.58
C THR A 548 -33.60 -3.63 9.78
N ALA A 549 -32.66 -2.70 9.57
CA ALA A 549 -32.91 -1.51 8.74
C ALA A 549 -33.32 -1.87 7.30
N ALA A 550 -32.64 -2.83 6.67
CA ALA A 550 -33.00 -3.31 5.34
C ALA A 550 -34.41 -3.91 5.31
N LYS A 551 -34.77 -4.74 6.30
CA LYS A 551 -36.11 -5.34 6.43
C LYS A 551 -37.21 -4.27 6.58
N LEU A 552 -36.98 -3.25 7.41
CA LEU A 552 -37.93 -2.15 7.62
C LEU A 552 -38.18 -1.35 6.33
N ILE A 553 -37.11 -1.01 5.60
CA ILE A 553 -37.27 -0.31 4.30
C ILE A 553 -38.03 -1.17 3.30
N THR A 554 -37.72 -2.47 3.20
CA THR A 554 -38.46 -3.38 2.31
C THR A 554 -39.95 -3.44 2.69
N SER A 555 -40.30 -3.32 3.97
CA SER A 555 -41.69 -3.26 4.44
C SER A 555 -42.41 -1.92 4.19
N GLY A 556 -41.71 -0.91 3.65
CA GLY A 556 -42.27 0.40 3.30
C GLY A 556 -41.89 1.54 4.23
N GLN A 557 -41.06 1.30 5.26
CA GLN A 557 -40.61 2.36 6.16
C GLN A 557 -39.40 3.11 5.58
N THR A 558 -39.63 4.32 5.09
CA THR A 558 -38.60 5.13 4.41
C THR A 558 -38.10 6.33 5.22
N VAL A 559 -38.78 6.68 6.31
CA VAL A 559 -38.43 7.83 7.16
C VAL A 559 -37.35 7.43 8.15
N PHE A 560 -36.26 8.21 8.17
CA PHE A 560 -35.21 8.12 9.19
C PHE A 560 -35.18 9.37 10.06
N ARG A 561 -34.86 9.22 11.36
CA ARG A 561 -34.69 10.35 12.28
C ARG A 561 -33.33 10.31 12.96
N ARG A 562 -32.68 11.45 13.04
CA ARG A 562 -31.35 11.64 13.65
C ARG A 562 -31.37 12.90 14.50
N LYS A 563 -30.33 13.06 15.34
CA LYS A 563 -30.13 14.30 16.11
C LYS A 563 -30.03 15.55 15.22
N SER A 564 -29.53 15.38 13.99
CA SER A 564 -29.39 16.45 12.99
C SER A 564 -30.67 16.74 12.19
N GLY A 565 -31.76 16.02 12.44
CA GLY A 565 -33.03 16.16 11.70
C GLY A 565 -33.60 14.82 11.21
N ALA A 566 -34.75 14.90 10.53
CA ALA A 566 -35.38 13.77 9.88
C ALA A 566 -35.29 13.89 8.36
N GLY A 567 -35.40 12.76 7.67
CA GLY A 567 -35.44 12.70 6.20
C GLY A 567 -36.22 11.48 5.74
N ASP A 568 -36.47 11.43 4.43
CA ASP A 568 -37.26 10.38 3.80
C ASP A 568 -36.55 9.85 2.56
N LEU A 569 -36.28 8.54 2.57
CA LEU A 569 -35.58 7.85 1.49
C LEU A 569 -36.39 7.85 0.18
N SER A 570 -37.73 7.98 0.24
CA SER A 570 -38.57 8.05 -0.96
C SER A 570 -38.41 9.35 -1.75
N ASN A 571 -37.89 10.41 -1.12
CA ASN A 571 -37.72 11.74 -1.73
C ASN A 571 -36.32 11.95 -2.31
N LEU A 572 -35.41 10.99 -2.17
CA LEU A 572 -34.04 11.12 -2.67
C LEU A 572 -34.00 11.07 -4.19
N LYS A 573 -33.27 12.01 -4.80
CA LYS A 573 -32.91 11.97 -6.23
C LYS A 573 -31.50 11.45 -6.44
N TYR A 574 -30.59 11.72 -5.51
CA TYR A 574 -29.18 11.34 -5.63
C TYR A 574 -28.66 10.69 -4.35
N ILE A 575 -27.99 9.56 -4.51
CA ILE A 575 -27.27 8.85 -3.44
C ILE A 575 -25.80 8.73 -3.85
N LEU A 576 -24.93 9.42 -3.12
CA LEU A 576 -23.49 9.45 -3.38
C LEU A 576 -22.78 8.56 -2.37
N ILE A 577 -21.93 7.65 -2.82
CA ILE A 577 -21.22 6.70 -1.97
C ILE A 577 -19.71 6.88 -2.16
N ASP A 578 -19.02 7.25 -1.08
CA ASP A 578 -17.55 7.32 -1.05
C ASP A 578 -16.96 5.96 -0.69
N GLU A 579 -15.72 5.69 -1.11
CA GLU A 579 -14.99 4.43 -0.87
C GLU A 579 -15.78 3.17 -1.26
N TYR A 580 -16.51 3.21 -2.39
CA TYR A 580 -17.38 2.12 -2.87
C TYR A 580 -16.66 0.76 -3.06
N GLN A 581 -15.33 0.72 -3.08
CA GLN A 581 -14.58 -0.54 -3.06
C GLN A 581 -14.72 -1.32 -1.73
N ASP A 582 -15.16 -0.66 -0.65
CA ASP A 582 -15.39 -1.28 0.67
C ASP A 582 -16.84 -1.82 0.81
N PHE A 583 -17.64 -1.81 -0.26
CA PHE A 583 -19.04 -2.23 -0.26
C PHE A 583 -19.20 -3.72 0.14
N SER A 584 -20.26 -4.02 0.89
CA SER A 584 -20.53 -5.35 1.47
C SER A 584 -21.96 -5.78 1.17
N GLU A 585 -22.26 -7.06 1.42
CA GLU A 585 -23.62 -7.61 1.27
C GLU A 585 -24.66 -6.86 2.12
N LEU A 586 -24.33 -6.48 3.35
CA LEU A 586 -25.22 -5.68 4.20
C LEU A 586 -25.55 -4.31 3.58
N PHE A 587 -24.56 -3.63 3.00
CA PHE A 587 -24.79 -2.35 2.34
C PHE A 587 -25.57 -2.53 1.04
N TYR A 588 -25.28 -3.58 0.28
CA TYR A 588 -26.03 -3.92 -0.93
C TYR A 588 -27.52 -4.15 -0.62
N ARG A 589 -27.85 -4.94 0.40
CA ARG A 589 -29.24 -5.18 0.79
C ARG A 589 -29.95 -3.90 1.23
N LEU A 590 -29.27 -3.04 2.00
CA LEU A 590 -29.83 -1.75 2.40
C LEU A 590 -30.14 -0.87 1.17
N ILE A 591 -29.19 -0.73 0.24
CA ILE A 591 -29.38 0.05 -0.98
C ILE A 591 -30.46 -0.56 -1.89
N THR A 592 -30.52 -1.88 -1.99
CA THR A 592 -31.55 -2.58 -2.77
C THR A 592 -32.93 -2.31 -2.20
N ALA A 593 -33.09 -2.35 -0.87
CA ALA A 593 -34.34 -2.00 -0.21
C ALA A 593 -34.74 -0.55 -0.49
N ILE A 594 -33.78 0.40 -0.44
CA ILE A 594 -34.04 1.81 -0.81
C ILE A 594 -34.55 1.92 -2.24
N ARG A 595 -33.91 1.23 -3.20
CA ARG A 595 -34.29 1.27 -4.62
C ARG A 595 -35.66 0.65 -4.89
N GLN A 596 -36.07 -0.34 -4.11
CA GLN A 596 -37.42 -0.90 -4.21
C GLN A 596 -38.48 0.14 -3.85
N GLN A 597 -38.21 0.99 -2.84
CA GLN A 597 -39.11 2.08 -2.45
C GLN A 597 -38.97 3.33 -3.32
N ASN A 598 -37.80 3.51 -3.96
CA ASN A 598 -37.49 4.67 -4.80
C ASN A 598 -36.64 4.27 -6.01
N SER A 599 -37.31 3.91 -7.11
CA SER A 599 -36.66 3.47 -8.34
C SER A 599 -36.02 4.60 -9.17
N GLN A 600 -36.31 5.87 -8.83
CA GLN A 600 -35.83 7.05 -9.55
C GLN A 600 -34.50 7.60 -8.97
N ALA A 601 -34.09 7.15 -7.79
CA ALA A 601 -32.84 7.57 -7.17
C ALA A 601 -31.62 7.14 -8.02
N LEU A 602 -30.75 8.10 -8.34
CA LEU A 602 -29.51 7.90 -9.09
C LEU A 602 -28.31 7.76 -8.14
N PHE A 603 -27.44 6.81 -8.44
CA PHE A 603 -26.28 6.49 -7.63
C PHE A 603 -25.00 7.05 -8.22
N PHE A 604 -24.16 7.65 -7.39
CA PHE A 604 -22.81 8.10 -7.77
C PHE A 604 -21.81 7.50 -6.80
N CYS A 605 -21.13 6.43 -7.23
CA CYS A 605 -20.27 5.62 -6.40
C CYS A 605 -18.80 5.85 -6.80
N VAL A 606 -17.97 6.31 -5.88
CA VAL A 606 -16.54 6.56 -6.11
C VAL A 606 -15.71 5.55 -5.33
N GLY A 607 -14.72 4.92 -5.96
CA GLY A 607 -13.84 4.01 -5.26
C GLY A 607 -12.57 3.65 -6.04
N ASP A 608 -11.71 2.85 -5.42
CA ASP A 608 -10.45 2.35 -5.99
C ASP A 608 -10.29 0.86 -5.68
N ASP A 609 -10.44 0.00 -6.68
CA ASP A 609 -10.36 -1.47 -6.56
C ASP A 609 -9.02 -1.95 -6.00
N TRP A 610 -7.95 -1.18 -6.24
CA TRP A 610 -6.61 -1.46 -5.72
C TRP A 610 -6.42 -1.03 -4.25
N GLN A 611 -7.40 -0.35 -3.67
CA GLN A 611 -7.48 -0.04 -2.24
C GLN A 611 -8.51 -0.87 -1.48
N ALA A 612 -9.12 -1.87 -2.12
CA ALA A 612 -10.02 -2.81 -1.47
C ALA A 612 -9.24 -3.86 -0.68
N ILE A 613 -9.08 -3.59 0.62
CA ILE A 613 -8.30 -4.40 1.58
C ILE A 613 -9.08 -4.69 2.86
N ASN A 614 -10.39 -4.45 2.85
CA ASN A 614 -11.28 -4.63 3.99
C ASN A 614 -12.12 -5.90 3.83
N GLY A 615 -11.61 -6.89 3.09
CA GLY A 615 -12.29 -8.16 2.89
C GLY A 615 -12.61 -8.82 4.22
N PHE A 616 -11.71 -8.75 5.21
CA PHE A 616 -11.93 -9.24 6.58
C PHE A 616 -13.10 -8.58 7.33
N ALA A 617 -13.51 -7.36 6.95
CA ALA A 617 -14.62 -6.63 7.53
C ALA A 617 -15.94 -6.85 6.77
N GLY A 618 -15.96 -7.76 5.79
CA GLY A 618 -17.16 -8.12 5.02
C GLY A 618 -17.27 -7.43 3.65
N SER A 619 -16.31 -6.58 3.28
CA SER A 619 -16.29 -5.98 1.94
C SER A 619 -16.11 -7.07 0.88
N ASP A 620 -16.84 -6.96 -0.23
CA ASP A 620 -16.74 -7.87 -1.37
C ASP A 620 -16.55 -7.06 -2.66
N LEU A 621 -15.45 -7.36 -3.35
CA LEU A 621 -15.08 -6.70 -4.60
C LEU A 621 -16.05 -7.03 -5.74
N ASN A 622 -16.85 -8.08 -5.64
CA ASN A 622 -17.84 -8.45 -6.64
C ASN A 622 -18.82 -7.31 -6.93
N TYR A 623 -19.28 -6.57 -5.91
CA TYR A 623 -20.15 -5.40 -6.10
C TYR A 623 -19.46 -4.25 -6.82
N TYR A 624 -18.14 -4.17 -6.70
CA TYR A 624 -17.32 -3.19 -7.38
C TYR A 624 -17.06 -3.59 -8.84
N GLN A 625 -16.65 -4.84 -9.10
CA GLN A 625 -16.34 -5.31 -10.45
C GLN A 625 -17.59 -5.36 -11.35
N ASN A 626 -18.69 -5.88 -10.80
CA ASN A 626 -19.93 -6.16 -11.52
C ASN A 626 -20.99 -5.07 -11.31
N PHE A 627 -20.57 -3.81 -11.18
CA PHE A 627 -21.46 -2.68 -10.86
C PHE A 627 -22.73 -2.59 -11.72
N ALA A 628 -22.62 -2.86 -13.03
CA ALA A 628 -23.75 -2.77 -13.97
C ALA A 628 -24.85 -3.81 -13.70
N ASP A 629 -24.51 -4.94 -13.10
CA ASP A 629 -25.47 -5.99 -12.75
C ASP A 629 -26.32 -5.56 -11.54
N TYR A 630 -25.72 -4.81 -10.62
CA TYR A 630 -26.39 -4.29 -9.43
C TYR A 630 -27.10 -2.95 -9.68
N PHE A 631 -26.53 -2.11 -10.54
CA PHE A 631 -27.05 -0.79 -10.90
C PHE A 631 -27.29 -0.72 -12.41
N PRO A 632 -28.45 -1.19 -12.92
CA PRO A 632 -28.78 -1.12 -14.33
C PRO A 632 -28.76 0.33 -14.83
N ASN A 633 -28.51 0.50 -16.14
CA ASN A 633 -28.32 1.81 -16.78
C ASN A 633 -27.18 2.63 -16.14
N SER A 634 -26.05 1.97 -15.88
CA SER A 634 -24.85 2.61 -15.32
C SER A 634 -23.81 3.00 -16.35
N LEU A 635 -23.00 4.01 -16.03
CA LEU A 635 -21.77 4.36 -16.71
C LEU A 635 -20.56 4.15 -15.80
N LYS A 636 -19.47 3.63 -16.37
CA LYS A 636 -18.17 3.53 -15.71
C LYS A 636 -17.27 4.67 -16.21
N LEU A 637 -16.82 5.52 -15.30
CA LEU A 637 -15.93 6.65 -15.57
C LEU A 637 -14.62 6.47 -14.79
N ASN A 638 -13.52 7.06 -15.26
CA ASN A 638 -12.22 6.93 -14.60
C ASN A 638 -11.73 8.30 -14.12
N ILE A 639 -11.06 8.34 -12.96
CA ILE A 639 -10.21 9.46 -12.53
C ILE A 639 -8.82 8.92 -12.17
N SER A 640 -7.87 9.10 -13.07
CA SER A 640 -6.56 8.46 -13.07
C SER A 640 -5.42 9.39 -12.70
N THR A 641 -5.61 10.70 -12.84
CA THR A 641 -4.63 11.73 -12.44
C THR A 641 -4.36 11.65 -10.94
N ASN A 642 -3.11 11.48 -10.53
CA ASN A 642 -2.67 11.48 -9.13
C ASN A 642 -2.08 12.86 -8.78
N TYR A 643 -2.70 13.54 -7.82
CA TYR A 643 -2.30 14.85 -7.33
C TYR A 643 -1.47 14.82 -6.04
N ARG A 644 -1.33 13.64 -5.44
CA ARG A 644 -0.72 13.45 -4.12
C ARG A 644 0.77 13.15 -4.23
N SER A 645 1.12 12.15 -5.03
CA SER A 645 2.42 11.49 -4.94
C SER A 645 3.33 11.87 -6.12
N ALA A 646 4.63 11.92 -5.84
CA ALA A 646 5.67 12.10 -6.83
C ALA A 646 5.69 10.96 -7.86
N SER A 647 6.22 11.25 -9.06
CA SER A 647 6.12 10.34 -10.21
C SER A 647 6.78 8.97 -10.00
N ALA A 648 7.87 8.87 -9.24
CA ALA A 648 8.52 7.58 -8.93
C ALA A 648 7.62 6.67 -8.08
N ILE A 649 6.86 7.23 -7.12
CA ILE A 649 5.94 6.48 -6.28
C ILE A 649 4.74 5.99 -7.10
N VAL A 650 4.18 6.88 -7.94
CA VAL A 650 3.08 6.53 -8.86
C VAL A 650 3.50 5.40 -9.81
N THR A 651 4.70 5.51 -10.39
CA THR A 651 5.26 4.48 -11.28
C THR A 651 5.44 3.15 -10.56
N THR A 652 5.96 3.17 -9.33
CA THR A 652 6.14 1.95 -8.53
C THR A 652 4.80 1.28 -8.20
N GLY A 653 3.77 2.06 -7.86
CA GLY A 653 2.41 1.57 -7.67
C GLY A 653 1.85 0.93 -8.95
N ASN A 654 2.00 1.59 -10.09
CA ASN A 654 1.57 1.06 -11.40
C ASN A 654 2.31 -0.25 -11.77
N ASN A 655 3.61 -0.35 -11.47
CA ASN A 655 4.39 -1.57 -11.71
C ASN A 655 3.90 -2.74 -10.86
N LEU A 656 3.53 -2.50 -9.59
CA LEU A 656 2.95 -3.54 -8.73
C LEU A 656 1.60 -4.04 -9.27
N MET A 657 0.82 -3.14 -9.89
CA MET A 657 -0.44 -3.51 -10.55
C MET A 657 -0.23 -4.45 -11.73
N ASN A 658 0.97 -4.46 -12.34
CA ASN A 658 1.34 -5.35 -13.44
C ASN A 658 0.33 -5.33 -14.60
N GLY A 659 -0.13 -4.13 -15.00
CA GLY A 659 -1.08 -3.93 -16.10
C GLY A 659 -2.55 -4.23 -15.78
N LEU A 660 -2.87 -4.61 -14.54
CA LEU A 660 -4.24 -4.89 -14.11
C LEU A 660 -5.00 -3.60 -13.80
N GLY A 661 -5.73 -3.10 -14.81
CA GLY A 661 -6.56 -1.90 -14.73
C GLY A 661 -5.85 -0.64 -15.24
N LYS A 662 -6.60 0.47 -15.35
CA LYS A 662 -6.06 1.75 -15.87
C LYS A 662 -4.96 2.28 -14.96
N PRO A 663 -3.75 2.62 -15.44
CA PRO A 663 -2.67 3.13 -14.59
C PRO A 663 -2.96 4.54 -14.09
N ALA A 664 -2.39 4.90 -12.94
CA ALA A 664 -2.42 6.27 -12.44
C ALA A 664 -1.44 7.15 -13.23
N GLN A 665 -1.80 8.42 -13.43
CA GLN A 665 -0.98 9.41 -14.15
C GLN A 665 -0.49 10.47 -13.16
N PRO A 666 0.83 10.64 -12.94
CA PRO A 666 1.32 11.65 -12.01
C PRO A 666 1.01 13.06 -12.53
N HIS A 667 0.39 13.89 -11.69
CA HIS A 667 0.22 15.32 -11.96
C HIS A 667 1.45 16.13 -11.56
N ASN A 668 2.07 15.77 -10.42
CA ASN A 668 3.24 16.46 -9.92
C ASN A 668 4.46 16.21 -10.83
N LYS A 669 5.24 17.26 -11.09
CA LYS A 669 6.49 17.21 -11.88
C LYS A 669 7.68 16.70 -11.06
N GLU A 670 7.58 16.71 -9.75
CA GLU A 670 8.64 16.20 -8.88
C GLU A 670 8.84 14.70 -9.09
N SER A 671 10.10 14.29 -9.21
CA SER A 671 10.46 12.89 -9.40
C SER A 671 10.21 12.08 -8.14
N GLY A 672 10.53 12.65 -6.96
CA GLY A 672 10.64 11.88 -5.72
C GLY A 672 11.62 10.72 -5.89
N PHE A 673 11.57 9.73 -4.99
CA PHE A 673 12.27 8.46 -5.19
C PHE A 673 11.66 7.30 -4.41
N VAL A 674 12.00 6.09 -4.86
CA VAL A 674 11.79 4.84 -4.14
C VAL A 674 13.13 4.14 -3.98
N LYS A 675 13.56 3.86 -2.73
CA LYS A 675 14.82 3.17 -2.42
C LYS A 675 14.54 1.81 -1.76
N LEU A 676 15.20 0.77 -2.26
CA LEU A 676 15.24 -0.55 -1.64
C LEU A 676 16.35 -0.60 -0.59
N VAL A 677 16.00 -1.00 0.62
CA VAL A 677 16.91 -1.15 1.75
C VAL A 677 16.99 -2.64 2.06
N ASP A 678 17.99 -3.31 1.50
CA ASP A 678 18.26 -4.72 1.82
C ASP A 678 19.15 -4.80 3.05
N LEU A 679 18.64 -5.39 4.13
CA LEU A 679 19.40 -5.55 5.37
C LEU A 679 20.61 -6.48 5.20
N GLN A 680 20.62 -7.33 4.17
CA GLN A 680 21.77 -8.18 3.86
C GLN A 680 22.97 -7.36 3.34
N ASP A 681 22.70 -6.22 2.71
CA ASP A 681 23.73 -5.28 2.22
C ASP A 681 24.09 -4.22 3.28
N PHE A 682 23.46 -4.27 4.45
CA PHE A 682 23.69 -3.32 5.53
C PHE A 682 24.71 -3.85 6.53
N GLU A 683 25.80 -3.09 6.70
CA GLU A 683 26.82 -3.37 7.69
C GLU A 683 26.74 -2.36 8.84
N PRO A 684 26.15 -2.74 10.00
CA PRO A 684 26.23 -1.92 11.19
C PRO A 684 27.67 -1.87 11.71
N THR A 685 28.01 -0.79 12.41
CA THR A 685 29.28 -0.70 13.13
C THR A 685 29.28 -1.62 14.34
N LEU A 686 30.47 -1.96 14.83
CA LEU A 686 30.63 -2.74 16.06
C LEU A 686 29.86 -2.14 17.23
N ARG A 687 29.87 -0.81 17.30
CA ARG A 687 29.13 -0.08 18.31
C ARG A 687 27.61 -0.18 18.15
N GLU A 688 27.07 0.02 16.95
CA GLU A 688 25.63 -0.17 16.71
C GLU A 688 25.19 -1.60 17.03
N ILE A 689 26.04 -2.60 16.78
CA ILE A 689 25.78 -3.99 17.17
C ILE A 689 25.69 -4.11 18.69
N GLU A 690 26.60 -3.49 19.45
CA GLU A 690 26.57 -3.52 20.91
C GLU A 690 25.38 -2.74 21.49
N ASP A 691 25.16 -1.50 21.01
CA ASP A 691 24.12 -0.60 21.49
C ASP A 691 22.70 -1.15 21.23
N HIS A 692 22.55 -2.05 20.25
CA HIS A 692 21.26 -2.62 19.85
C HIS A 692 21.22 -4.15 19.96
N ASN A 693 22.12 -4.78 20.73
CA ASN A 693 22.13 -6.24 20.97
C ASN A 693 22.10 -7.09 19.67
N GLY A 694 22.75 -6.61 18.61
CA GLY A 694 22.77 -7.27 17.29
C GLY A 694 21.51 -7.08 16.45
N ASP A 695 20.63 -6.14 16.82
CA ASP A 695 19.49 -5.73 16.00
C ASP A 695 19.93 -4.79 14.87
N HIS A 696 20.01 -5.35 13.67
CA HIS A 696 20.39 -4.60 12.47
C HIS A 696 19.28 -3.66 11.96
N ILE A 697 17.99 -3.97 12.20
CA ILE A 697 16.88 -3.11 11.71
C ILE A 697 16.88 -1.78 12.48
N THR A 698 17.14 -1.82 13.78
CA THR A 698 17.23 -0.61 14.61
C THR A 698 18.31 0.34 14.09
N ALA A 699 19.53 -0.16 13.87
CA ALA A 699 20.64 0.64 13.33
C ALA A 699 20.34 1.20 11.93
N ALA A 700 19.81 0.36 11.03
CA ALA A 700 19.42 0.77 9.68
C ALA A 700 18.38 1.91 9.71
N VAL A 701 17.32 1.76 10.51
CA VAL A 701 16.26 2.77 10.66
C VAL A 701 16.82 4.05 11.28
N LEU A 702 17.67 3.98 12.32
CA LEU A 702 18.25 5.18 12.92
C LEU A 702 19.05 6.03 11.92
N ARG A 703 19.83 5.38 11.02
CA ARG A 703 20.55 6.08 9.94
C ARG A 703 19.62 6.73 8.93
N LEU A 704 18.54 6.04 8.54
CA LEU A 704 17.50 6.63 7.68
C LEU A 704 16.83 7.83 8.35
N ILE A 705 16.48 7.69 9.63
CA ILE A 705 15.82 8.72 10.41
C ILE A 705 16.72 9.94 10.62
N LYS A 706 18.04 9.77 10.82
CA LYS A 706 18.99 10.89 10.83
C LYS A 706 18.84 11.72 9.56
N LYS A 707 18.91 11.06 8.40
CA LYS A 707 18.83 11.73 7.10
C LYS A 707 17.49 12.45 6.90
N ILE A 708 16.40 11.75 7.21
CA ILE A 708 15.04 12.22 6.92
C ILE A 708 14.59 13.31 7.91
N ILE A 709 14.72 13.06 9.22
CA ILE A 709 14.16 13.95 10.25
C ILE A 709 15.17 15.03 10.64
N ILE A 710 16.44 14.68 10.87
CA ILE A 710 17.42 15.62 11.43
C ILE A 710 18.01 16.49 10.33
N GLU A 711 18.51 15.90 9.24
CA GLU A 711 19.17 16.65 8.17
C GLU A 711 18.14 17.34 7.23
N ASN A 712 17.07 16.64 6.86
CA ASN A 712 16.10 17.17 5.90
C ASN A 712 14.85 17.79 6.54
N ASN A 713 14.68 17.69 7.87
CA ASN A 713 13.55 18.27 8.59
C ASN A 713 12.18 17.79 8.05
N GLN A 714 12.06 16.51 7.68
CA GLN A 714 10.83 15.91 7.14
C GLN A 714 10.08 15.09 8.19
N GLU A 715 8.81 14.80 7.92
CA GLU A 715 8.00 13.89 8.73
C GLU A 715 7.91 12.52 8.07
N VAL A 716 7.93 11.45 8.88
CA VAL A 716 8.00 10.07 8.41
C VAL A 716 7.08 9.15 9.19
N VAL A 717 6.52 8.18 8.47
CA VAL A 717 5.79 7.06 9.05
C VAL A 717 6.47 5.74 8.71
N LEU A 718 6.59 4.89 9.72
CA LEU A 718 7.00 3.51 9.58
C LEU A 718 5.75 2.64 9.42
N LEU A 719 5.69 1.85 8.35
CA LEU A 719 4.59 0.93 8.08
C LEU A 719 5.07 -0.51 8.19
N ASN A 720 4.29 -1.34 8.88
CA ASN A 720 4.54 -2.78 9.03
C ASN A 720 3.28 -3.57 8.70
N ARG A 721 3.40 -4.82 8.21
CA ARG A 721 2.22 -5.66 7.94
C ARG A 721 1.43 -5.99 9.20
N LYS A 722 2.13 -6.30 10.29
CA LYS A 722 1.56 -6.79 11.57
C LYS A 722 1.85 -5.81 12.70
N ASN A 723 1.26 -6.01 13.87
CA ASN A 723 1.58 -5.21 15.05
C ASN A 723 2.90 -5.61 15.73
N ASN A 724 3.57 -6.65 15.22
CA ASN A 724 4.86 -7.12 15.72
C ASN A 724 5.92 -7.01 14.60
N LEU A 725 7.12 -6.57 14.94
CA LEU A 725 8.24 -6.45 14.03
C LEU A 725 9.19 -7.63 14.22
N HIS A 726 9.46 -8.35 13.13
CA HIS A 726 10.16 -9.64 13.22
C HIS A 726 11.66 -9.55 13.54
N TRP A 727 12.33 -8.45 13.17
CA TRP A 727 13.78 -8.29 13.39
C TRP A 727 14.13 -7.53 14.68
N PHE A 728 13.14 -6.91 15.34
CA PHE A 728 13.36 -6.19 16.59
C PHE A 728 13.61 -7.19 17.73
N VAL A 729 14.65 -6.96 18.52
CA VAL A 729 15.05 -7.83 19.63
C VAL A 729 14.76 -7.12 20.95
N ASN A 730 13.53 -7.28 21.45
CA ASN A 730 13.15 -6.86 22.80
C ASN A 730 12.13 -7.85 23.39
N ASP A 731 11.88 -7.85 24.71
CA ASP A 731 10.98 -8.81 25.36
C ASP A 731 9.52 -8.71 24.85
N GLN A 732 9.15 -7.58 24.25
CA GLN A 732 7.88 -7.36 23.55
C GLN A 732 8.15 -6.77 22.16
N ASN A 733 8.14 -7.60 21.12
CA ASN A 733 8.41 -7.19 19.72
C ASN A 733 7.29 -6.35 19.07
N LYS A 734 6.57 -5.50 19.83
CA LYS A 734 5.45 -4.70 19.33
C LYS A 734 5.96 -3.44 18.63
N LEU A 735 5.16 -2.92 17.69
CA LEU A 735 5.50 -1.69 16.96
C LEU A 735 5.67 -0.46 17.88
N GLU A 736 4.86 -0.35 18.93
CA GLU A 736 4.95 0.79 19.85
C GLU A 736 6.28 0.79 20.62
N ASP A 737 6.75 -0.39 21.03
CA ASP A 737 8.03 -0.55 21.71
C ASP A 737 9.20 -0.20 20.78
N PHE A 738 9.12 -0.61 19.51
CA PHE A 738 10.08 -0.22 18.49
C PHE A 738 10.08 1.30 18.25
N LEU A 739 8.91 1.93 18.12
CA LEU A 739 8.79 3.38 17.95
C LEU A 739 9.40 4.13 19.14
N ASN A 740 9.13 3.69 20.36
CA ASN A 740 9.70 4.28 21.57
C ASN A 740 11.21 4.12 21.64
N SER A 741 11.75 2.97 21.22
CA SER A 741 13.19 2.73 21.08
C SER A 741 13.83 3.75 20.14
N ILE A 742 13.29 3.90 18.92
CA ILE A 742 13.83 4.85 17.92
C ILE A 742 13.69 6.30 18.40
N ARG A 743 12.54 6.68 18.96
CA ARG A 743 12.31 8.04 19.51
C ARG A 743 13.24 8.38 20.66
N GLY A 744 13.67 7.39 21.44
CA GLY A 744 14.64 7.58 22.52
C GLY A 744 15.96 8.21 22.05
N HIS A 745 16.35 7.96 20.79
CA HIS A 745 17.54 8.53 20.19
C HIS A 745 17.34 9.90 19.52
N LEU A 746 16.09 10.40 19.46
CA LEU A 746 15.77 11.70 18.87
C LEU A 746 15.64 12.79 19.94
N PRO A 747 16.03 14.05 19.61
CA PRO A 747 15.69 15.21 20.41
C PRO A 747 14.19 15.32 20.67
N ASP A 748 13.79 15.75 21.86
CA ASP A 748 12.39 15.77 22.32
C ASP A 748 11.45 16.50 21.33
N ASN A 749 11.91 17.62 20.76
CA ASN A 749 11.15 18.43 19.79
C ASN A 749 10.96 17.75 18.43
N LEU A 750 11.73 16.71 18.10
CA LEU A 750 11.65 15.99 16.82
C LEU A 750 10.90 14.66 16.92
N ARG A 751 10.66 14.12 18.13
CA ARG A 751 10.03 12.80 18.34
C ARG A 751 8.65 12.65 17.68
N ASN A 752 7.86 13.72 17.63
CA ASN A 752 6.51 13.71 17.05
C ASN A 752 6.50 13.60 15.52
N ARG A 753 7.63 13.83 14.86
CA ARG A 753 7.77 13.71 13.39
C ARG A 753 7.87 12.27 12.91
N LEU A 754 8.16 11.34 13.82
CA LEU A 754 8.18 9.91 13.58
C LEU A 754 6.89 9.28 14.11
N THR A 755 6.21 8.51 13.28
CA THR A 755 5.04 7.72 13.66
C THR A 755 5.17 6.28 13.17
N ILE A 756 4.44 5.34 13.77
CA ILE A 756 4.39 3.94 13.32
C ILE A 756 2.94 3.49 13.19
N SER A 757 2.65 2.63 12.22
CA SER A 757 1.34 2.01 12.09
C SER A 757 1.41 0.72 11.29
N THR A 758 0.35 -0.07 11.36
CA THR A 758 0.15 -1.17 10.42
C THR A 758 -0.37 -0.63 9.09
N SER A 759 0.02 -1.24 7.96
CA SER A 759 -0.45 -0.83 6.63
C SER A 759 -1.97 -0.78 6.49
N HIS A 760 -2.71 -1.67 7.16
CA HIS A 760 -4.18 -1.65 7.21
C HIS A 760 -4.72 -0.39 7.91
N LYS A 761 -4.29 -0.14 9.15
CA LYS A 761 -4.74 1.02 9.95
C LYS A 761 -4.36 2.36 9.32
N TYR A 762 -3.32 2.39 8.49
CA TYR A 762 -2.88 3.61 7.79
C TYR A 762 -3.61 3.87 6.46
N LYS A 763 -4.58 3.03 6.07
CA LYS A 763 -5.47 3.31 4.92
C LYS A 763 -6.14 4.69 5.09
N GLY A 764 -6.18 5.47 4.02
CA GLY A 764 -6.73 6.83 4.01
C GLY A 764 -5.80 7.93 4.55
N LEU A 765 -4.68 7.58 5.19
CA LEU A 765 -3.67 8.54 5.65
C LEU A 765 -2.53 8.66 4.63
N GLU A 766 -1.69 9.68 4.79
CA GLU A 766 -0.53 9.94 3.94
C GLU A 766 0.59 10.62 4.74
N LYS A 767 1.82 10.59 4.22
CA LYS A 767 2.98 11.24 4.84
C LYS A 767 4.00 11.62 3.76
N GLN A 768 4.79 12.66 4.01
CA GLN A 768 5.89 13.07 3.11
C GLN A 768 6.83 11.90 2.81
N VAL A 769 7.28 11.21 3.86
CA VAL A 769 8.16 10.04 3.77
C VAL A 769 7.51 8.83 4.40
N VAL A 770 7.61 7.68 3.73
CA VAL A 770 7.14 6.37 4.24
C VAL A 770 8.30 5.38 4.22
N ILE A 771 8.42 4.60 5.29
CA ILE A 771 9.33 3.45 5.35
C ILE A 771 8.49 2.19 5.58
N ILE A 772 8.48 1.26 4.63
CA ILE A 772 7.88 -0.06 4.81
C ILE A 772 8.94 -0.95 5.46
N LEU A 773 8.68 -1.45 6.66
CA LEU A 773 9.67 -2.14 7.48
C LEU A 773 9.86 -3.62 7.09
N ASP A 774 8.85 -4.28 6.53
CA ASP A 774 8.80 -5.74 6.41
C ASP A 774 8.37 -6.26 5.04
N ALA A 775 9.00 -5.80 3.97
CA ALA A 775 8.76 -6.30 2.61
C ALA A 775 9.40 -7.68 2.35
N VAL A 776 9.04 -8.69 3.16
CA VAL A 776 9.52 -10.07 3.11
C VAL A 776 8.41 -11.09 2.79
N ASN A 777 8.80 -12.28 2.35
CA ASN A 777 7.90 -13.36 1.88
C ASN A 777 6.84 -13.85 2.88
N ARG A 778 7.02 -13.58 4.19
CA ARG A 778 6.07 -13.91 5.27
C ARG A 778 5.14 -12.78 5.69
N SER A 779 5.36 -11.58 5.15
CA SER A 779 4.57 -10.38 5.44
C SER A 779 3.79 -9.93 4.21
N TYR A 780 4.39 -10.05 3.04
CA TYR A 780 3.78 -9.70 1.77
C TYR A 780 4.05 -10.83 0.76
N PRO A 781 3.08 -11.72 0.45
CA PRO A 781 1.76 -11.85 1.08
C PRO A 781 1.79 -12.54 2.45
N LEU A 782 0.85 -12.20 3.33
CA LEU A 782 0.54 -12.99 4.52
C LEU A 782 -0.72 -13.84 4.28
N ILE A 783 -0.56 -15.16 4.20
CA ILE A 783 -1.69 -16.10 4.10
C ILE A 783 -1.84 -16.85 5.43
N HIS A 784 -2.89 -16.55 6.20
CA HIS A 784 -3.10 -17.20 7.49
C HIS A 784 -3.79 -18.57 7.33
N PRO A 785 -3.38 -19.65 8.01
CA PRO A 785 -3.95 -20.99 7.83
C PRO A 785 -5.47 -21.06 8.01
N ASP A 786 -6.03 -20.23 8.88
CA ASP A 786 -7.48 -20.25 9.13
C ASP A 786 -8.35 -19.91 7.93
N TRP A 787 -7.77 -19.52 6.79
CA TRP A 787 -8.52 -19.32 5.54
C TRP A 787 -9.33 -20.55 5.11
N VAL A 788 -8.92 -21.77 5.52
CA VAL A 788 -9.70 -23.00 5.26
C VAL A 788 -11.11 -22.90 5.85
N PHE A 789 -11.25 -22.30 7.03
CA PHE A 789 -12.54 -22.14 7.70
C PHE A 789 -13.42 -21.05 7.06
N THR A 790 -12.86 -20.24 6.18
CA THR A 790 -13.59 -19.22 5.44
C THR A 790 -13.85 -19.62 3.98
N ARG A 791 -13.50 -20.85 3.57
CA ARG A 791 -13.82 -21.40 2.23
C ARG A 791 -15.30 -21.46 1.94
N ILE A 792 -16.12 -21.83 2.94
CA ILE A 792 -17.58 -21.80 2.83
C ILE A 792 -18.11 -20.40 2.46
N PHE A 793 -17.34 -19.34 2.73
CA PHE A 793 -17.67 -17.96 2.36
C PHE A 793 -17.05 -17.50 1.03
N GLY A 794 -16.43 -18.41 0.25
CA GLY A 794 -15.79 -18.12 -1.03
C GLY A 794 -14.30 -17.74 -0.92
N SER A 795 -13.68 -17.90 0.26
CA SER A 795 -12.25 -17.61 0.43
C SER A 795 -11.39 -18.64 -0.31
N HIS A 796 -10.40 -18.18 -1.03
CA HIS A 796 -9.47 -19.00 -1.82
C HIS A 796 -8.08 -18.34 -1.82
N PRO A 797 -6.98 -19.11 -1.92
CA PRO A 797 -5.63 -18.58 -1.76
C PRO A 797 -5.27 -17.45 -2.72
N GLU A 798 -5.68 -17.56 -3.99
CA GLU A 798 -5.43 -16.54 -5.01
C GLU A 798 -6.06 -15.20 -4.65
N GLY A 799 -7.31 -15.21 -4.19
CA GLY A 799 -8.02 -14.02 -3.71
C GLY A 799 -7.30 -13.37 -2.53
N ILE A 800 -6.77 -14.17 -1.60
CA ILE A 800 -5.99 -13.67 -0.44
C ILE A 800 -4.68 -13.03 -0.91
N VAL A 801 -3.95 -13.67 -1.82
CA VAL A 801 -2.72 -13.10 -2.40
C VAL A 801 -3.00 -11.80 -3.14
N ALA A 802 -4.12 -11.71 -3.87
CA ALA A 802 -4.55 -10.50 -4.55
C ALA A 802 -4.92 -9.38 -3.57
N GLU A 803 -5.59 -9.69 -2.46
CA GLU A 803 -5.86 -8.73 -1.37
C GLU A 803 -4.57 -8.26 -0.69
N GLU A 804 -3.63 -9.17 -0.40
CA GLU A 804 -2.32 -8.82 0.18
C GLU A 804 -1.46 -7.99 -0.79
N ARG A 805 -1.56 -8.22 -2.10
CA ARG A 805 -0.93 -7.37 -3.12
C ARG A 805 -1.52 -5.96 -3.10
N ARG A 806 -2.83 -5.83 -2.96
CA ARG A 806 -3.50 -4.53 -2.79
C ARG A 806 -3.13 -3.84 -1.49
N LEU A 807 -2.94 -4.60 -0.41
CA LEU A 807 -2.41 -4.05 0.84
C LEU A 807 -0.99 -3.50 0.67
N PHE A 808 -0.14 -4.20 -0.08
CA PHE A 808 1.19 -3.69 -0.40
C PHE A 808 1.08 -2.42 -1.26
N TYR A 809 0.20 -2.40 -2.27
CA TYR A 809 -0.11 -1.20 -3.05
C TYR A 809 -0.58 -0.02 -2.17
N VAL A 810 -1.45 -0.28 -1.20
CA VAL A 810 -1.89 0.71 -0.22
C VAL A 810 -0.68 1.27 0.53
N ALA A 811 0.22 0.42 1.04
CA ALA A 811 1.43 0.85 1.75
C ALA A 811 2.35 1.73 0.88
N LEU A 812 2.63 1.32 -0.36
CA LEU A 812 3.45 2.09 -1.32
C LEU A 812 2.85 3.48 -1.60
N THR A 813 1.52 3.54 -1.77
CA THR A 813 0.82 4.77 -2.16
C THR A 813 0.45 5.70 -0.98
N ARG A 814 0.99 5.45 0.23
CA ARG A 814 0.89 6.39 1.36
C ARG A 814 1.94 7.49 1.31
N ALA A 815 3.02 7.27 0.53
CA ALA A 815 4.11 8.22 0.38
C ALA A 815 3.73 9.36 -0.58
N ILE A 816 4.09 10.58 -0.21
CA ILE A 816 3.94 11.77 -1.07
C ILE A 816 5.22 11.96 -1.89
N GLU A 817 6.41 11.96 -1.27
CA GLU A 817 7.68 12.30 -1.95
C GLU A 817 8.70 11.16 -1.96
N GLN A 818 8.91 10.51 -0.81
CA GLN A 818 9.98 9.53 -0.63
C GLN A 818 9.45 8.23 -0.03
N LEU A 819 9.89 7.11 -0.59
CA LEU A 819 9.52 5.78 -0.13
C LEU A 819 10.76 4.91 0.06
N TYR A 820 10.91 4.37 1.25
CA TYR A 820 11.92 3.36 1.58
C TYR A 820 11.23 2.02 1.79
N ILE A 821 11.78 0.97 1.20
CA ILE A 821 11.25 -0.39 1.32
C ILE A 821 12.34 -1.27 1.92
N ILE A 822 12.15 -1.68 3.17
CA ILE A 822 13.09 -2.56 3.87
C ILE A 822 12.74 -4.02 3.60
N THR A 823 13.76 -4.78 3.20
CA THR A 823 13.70 -6.21 2.89
C THR A 823 14.94 -6.93 3.42
N GLU A 824 14.97 -8.26 3.28
CA GLU A 824 16.13 -9.09 3.63
C GLU A 824 16.28 -10.20 2.57
N SER A 825 17.38 -10.20 1.83
CA SER A 825 17.70 -11.30 0.90
C SER A 825 18.23 -12.53 1.65
N PRO A 826 17.85 -13.77 1.25
CA PRO A 826 17.01 -14.14 0.11
C PRO A 826 15.49 -14.18 0.41
N ASN A 827 15.06 -13.72 1.60
CA ASN A 827 13.67 -13.82 2.07
C ASN A 827 12.74 -12.67 1.61
N TYR A 828 13.12 -11.94 0.56
CA TYR A 828 12.39 -10.77 0.09
C TYR A 828 10.96 -11.13 -0.36
N SER A 829 10.05 -10.15 -0.30
CA SER A 829 8.68 -10.35 -0.75
C SER A 829 8.63 -10.64 -2.25
N PRO A 830 7.87 -11.66 -2.71
CA PRO A 830 7.68 -11.90 -4.14
C PRO A 830 7.08 -10.70 -4.88
N PHE A 831 6.40 -9.77 -4.19
CA PHE A 831 5.87 -8.54 -4.79
C PHE A 831 6.95 -7.53 -5.19
N LEU A 832 8.20 -7.72 -4.74
CA LEU A 832 9.35 -6.90 -5.16
C LEU A 832 9.95 -7.35 -6.49
N ALA A 833 9.74 -8.60 -6.91
CA ALA A 833 10.42 -9.19 -8.07
C ALA A 833 10.21 -8.41 -9.39
N HIS A 834 9.09 -7.70 -9.51
CA HIS A 834 8.73 -6.91 -10.70
C HIS A 834 8.91 -5.41 -10.51
N LEU A 835 9.39 -4.98 -9.33
CA LEU A 835 9.67 -3.59 -9.03
C LEU A 835 11.16 -3.36 -9.30
N ASN A 836 11.49 -2.74 -10.44
CA ASN A 836 12.85 -2.30 -10.76
C ASN A 836 13.26 -1.16 -9.80
N LEU A 837 13.72 -1.52 -8.59
CA LEU A 837 14.04 -0.58 -7.52
C LEU A 837 15.55 -0.37 -7.37
N ASN A 838 15.94 0.88 -7.14
CA ASN A 838 17.33 1.21 -6.84
C ASN A 838 17.64 0.90 -5.37
N LYS A 839 18.73 0.17 -5.14
CA LYS A 839 19.25 -0.06 -3.78
C LYS A 839 19.79 1.23 -3.17
N ILE A 840 19.69 1.34 -1.85
CA ILE A 840 20.25 2.45 -1.09
C ILE A 840 21.79 2.42 -1.13
N ASN A 841 22.41 3.60 -1.18
CA ASN A 841 23.84 3.75 -0.93
C ASN A 841 24.06 4.16 0.53
N TRP A 842 24.49 3.24 1.39
CA TRP A 842 24.68 3.49 2.82
C TRP A 842 25.72 4.58 3.16
N GLN A 843 26.60 4.94 2.22
CA GLN A 843 27.54 6.07 2.41
C GLN A 843 26.81 7.42 2.53
N GLU A 844 25.59 7.54 2.01
CA GLU A 844 24.76 8.75 2.11
C GLU A 844 23.99 8.86 3.44
N TYR A 845 24.06 7.81 4.29
CA TYR A 845 23.26 7.67 5.51
C TYR A 845 24.18 7.44 6.72
N PRO A 846 24.77 8.50 7.27
CA PRO A 846 25.73 8.39 8.36
C PRO A 846 25.05 7.99 9.68
N ILE A 847 25.87 7.52 10.62
CA ILE A 847 25.46 7.09 11.97
C ILE A 847 24.88 8.28 12.74
N LEU A 848 23.89 8.01 13.58
CA LEU A 848 23.22 9.02 14.41
C LEU A 848 24.19 9.63 15.45
N GLY A 849 24.34 10.96 15.43
CA GLY A 849 25.25 11.72 16.30
C GLY A 849 26.08 12.76 15.53
N ASP A 850 26.53 13.80 16.24
CA ASP A 850 27.26 14.95 15.65
C ASP A 850 28.71 15.08 16.13
N LYS A 851 29.07 14.39 17.24
CA LYS A 851 30.43 14.37 17.78
C LYS A 851 30.81 12.94 18.16
N SER A 852 32.03 12.55 17.80
CA SER A 852 32.63 11.30 18.29
C SER A 852 32.90 11.45 19.79
N LYS A 853 32.23 10.62 20.57
CA LYS A 853 32.42 10.48 22.02
C LYS A 853 33.42 9.37 22.34
N TYR A 854 33.55 8.38 21.46
CA TYR A 854 34.39 7.20 21.68
C TYR A 854 35.35 6.99 20.50
N ILE A 855 36.39 6.23 20.78
CA ILE A 855 37.36 5.72 19.82
C ILE A 855 37.24 4.19 19.83
N THR A 856 37.06 3.61 18.65
CA THR A 856 37.12 2.16 18.45
C THR A 856 38.55 1.78 18.07
N ILE A 857 39.18 0.93 18.89
CA ILE A 857 40.53 0.45 18.67
C ILE A 857 40.42 -0.97 18.13
N GLU A 858 40.91 -1.20 16.92
CA GLU A 858 40.95 -2.51 16.28
C GLU A 858 42.39 -3.02 16.16
N ILE A 859 42.62 -4.27 16.52
CA ILE A 859 43.95 -4.91 16.57
C ILE A 859 43.89 -6.18 15.71
N GLY A 860 44.55 -6.14 14.56
CA GLY A 860 44.63 -7.26 13.63
C GLY A 860 46.07 -7.70 13.38
N ASN A 861 46.24 -8.78 12.61
CA ASN A 861 47.58 -9.15 12.13
C ASN A 861 48.01 -8.20 10.98
N GLN A 862 49.31 -7.89 10.91
CA GLN A 862 49.88 -7.23 9.72
C GLN A 862 49.78 -8.14 8.49
N LYS A 863 49.58 -7.56 7.31
CA LYS A 863 49.49 -8.29 6.05
C LYS A 863 50.80 -9.05 5.78
N GLY A 864 50.71 -10.37 5.57
CA GLY A 864 51.86 -11.24 5.29
C GLY A 864 52.52 -11.87 6.52
N LYS A 865 52.09 -11.54 7.75
CA LYS A 865 52.63 -12.13 9.01
C LYS A 865 51.85 -13.36 9.52
N GLY A 866 50.83 -13.83 8.79
CA GLY A 866 50.01 -14.98 9.17
C GLY A 866 49.03 -14.69 10.33
N SER A 867 48.48 -15.74 10.95
CA SER A 867 47.51 -15.64 12.06
C SER A 867 48.14 -15.58 13.45
N HIS A 868 49.46 -15.78 13.55
CA HIS A 868 50.19 -15.97 14.81
C HIS A 868 50.31 -14.72 15.72
N PRO A 869 50.51 -13.48 15.20
CA PRO A 869 50.78 -12.30 16.03
C PRO A 869 49.73 -11.99 17.10
N THR A 870 48.45 -11.88 16.72
CA THR A 870 47.35 -11.59 17.66
C THR A 870 47.00 -12.77 18.57
N ILE A 871 47.39 -14.00 18.20
CA ILE A 871 47.20 -15.18 19.06
C ILE A 871 48.14 -15.12 20.28
N GLN A 872 49.39 -14.67 20.10
CA GLN A 872 50.37 -14.56 21.18
C GLN A 872 49.96 -13.58 22.28
N ILE A 873 49.26 -12.51 21.91
CA ILE A 873 48.81 -11.48 22.86
C ILE A 873 47.34 -11.61 23.30
N ARG A 874 46.65 -12.67 22.84
CA ARG A 874 45.21 -12.87 23.02
C ARG A 874 44.73 -12.73 24.47
N ASP A 875 45.42 -13.39 25.40
CA ASP A 875 44.93 -13.47 26.77
C ASP A 875 45.10 -12.12 27.50
N LEU A 876 46.11 -11.33 27.12
CA LEU A 876 46.28 -9.95 27.57
C LEU A 876 45.23 -9.01 26.95
N LEU A 877 44.92 -9.18 25.67
CA LEU A 877 43.84 -8.43 25.02
C LEU A 877 42.49 -8.68 25.73
N LYS A 878 42.16 -9.93 26.04
CA LYS A 878 40.95 -10.26 26.83
C LYS A 878 40.98 -9.64 28.22
N ALA A 879 42.12 -9.69 28.91
CA ALA A 879 42.27 -9.09 30.24
C ALA A 879 42.05 -7.57 30.23
N GLN A 880 42.39 -6.91 29.11
CA GLN A 880 42.14 -5.48 28.89
C GLN A 880 40.78 -5.19 28.22
N GLY A 881 39.86 -6.16 28.18
CA GLY A 881 38.48 -5.96 27.73
C GLY A 881 38.28 -5.97 26.22
N TYR A 882 39.26 -6.38 25.42
CA TYR A 882 39.07 -6.54 23.98
C TYR A 882 38.19 -7.75 23.67
N LYS A 883 37.28 -7.57 22.70
CA LYS A 883 36.43 -8.61 22.13
C LYS A 883 36.97 -9.05 20.78
N TRP A 884 36.80 -10.33 20.45
CA TRP A 884 37.22 -10.87 19.15
C TRP A 884 36.10 -10.67 18.11
N ASN A 885 36.47 -10.27 16.89
CA ASN A 885 35.59 -10.14 15.74
C ASN A 885 36.29 -10.71 14.49
N SER A 886 35.63 -11.63 13.80
CA SER A 886 36.12 -12.21 12.54
C SER A 886 35.14 -11.99 11.35
N HIS A 887 34.36 -10.90 11.35
CA HIS A 887 33.27 -10.57 10.38
C HIS A 887 33.67 -9.89 9.15
N GLN A 888 34.48 -8.87 9.36
CA GLN A 888 34.90 -8.04 8.26
C GLN A 888 35.98 -8.84 7.53
N HIS A 889 36.42 -8.42 6.35
CA HIS A 889 37.44 -9.11 5.56
C HIS A 889 38.82 -9.25 6.28
N ARG A 890 38.87 -9.06 7.60
CA ARG A 890 39.97 -9.09 8.52
C ARG A 890 39.55 -9.64 9.89
N GLN A 891 40.35 -10.55 10.44
CA GLN A 891 40.23 -11.04 11.82
C GLN A 891 40.87 -10.02 12.79
N ILE A 892 40.09 -9.49 13.73
CA ILE A 892 40.48 -8.39 14.61
C ILE A 892 40.01 -8.58 16.05
N TRP A 893 40.77 -8.05 16.99
CA TRP A 893 40.32 -7.74 18.35
C TRP A 893 39.87 -6.28 18.40
N TYR A 894 38.84 -5.96 19.15
CA TYR A 894 38.38 -4.57 19.27
C TYR A 894 37.94 -4.21 20.69
N ARG A 895 38.03 -2.92 21.01
CA ARG A 895 37.50 -2.30 22.24
C ARG A 895 37.06 -0.87 21.93
N HIS A 896 36.10 -0.38 22.70
CA HIS A 896 35.64 1.01 22.64
C HIS A 896 36.08 1.75 23.89
N ASP A 897 36.83 2.84 23.71
CA ASP A 897 37.26 3.73 24.80
C ASP A 897 36.61 5.10 24.66
N LEU A 898 36.37 5.80 25.77
CA LEU A 898 35.99 7.21 25.71
C LEU A 898 37.13 7.98 25.03
N ARG A 899 36.80 8.95 24.18
CA ARG A 899 37.81 9.77 23.47
C ARG A 899 38.75 10.52 24.42
N ALA A 900 38.34 10.74 25.67
CA ALA A 900 39.16 11.35 26.73
C ALA A 900 40.04 10.36 27.52
N SER A 901 40.03 9.06 27.20
CA SER A 901 40.73 8.04 27.99
C SER A 901 42.25 8.09 27.86
N PHE A 902 42.78 8.70 26.79
CA PHE A 902 44.22 8.89 26.58
C PHE A 902 44.47 10.16 25.74
N THR A 903 45.61 10.81 25.96
CA THR A 903 45.94 12.11 25.35
C THR A 903 46.67 11.95 24.01
N THR A 904 47.44 10.88 23.83
CA THR A 904 48.17 10.57 22.59
C THR A 904 48.12 9.07 22.29
N VAL A 905 48.41 8.69 21.03
CA VAL A 905 48.57 7.27 20.66
C VAL A 905 49.71 6.62 21.45
N ASP A 906 50.77 7.38 21.75
CA ASP A 906 51.88 6.93 22.57
C ASP A 906 51.43 6.61 24.01
N ASP A 907 50.59 7.46 24.62
CA ASP A 907 50.01 7.22 25.93
C ASP A 907 49.18 5.93 25.97
N PHE A 908 48.39 5.69 24.92
CA PHE A 908 47.62 4.46 24.79
C PHE A 908 48.51 3.22 24.78
N PHE A 909 49.59 3.24 23.99
CA PHE A 909 50.52 2.10 23.92
C PHE A 909 51.25 1.88 25.25
N ASN A 910 51.66 2.94 25.93
CA ASN A 910 52.30 2.87 27.26
C ASN A 910 51.39 2.25 28.34
N GLN A 911 50.08 2.41 28.20
CA GLN A 911 49.09 1.83 29.11
C GLN A 911 48.63 0.41 28.70
N SER A 912 49.06 -0.06 27.52
CA SER A 912 48.64 -1.34 26.94
C SER A 912 49.58 -2.47 27.37
N SER A 913 49.11 -3.40 28.22
CA SER A 913 49.93 -4.48 28.79
C SER A 913 50.46 -5.47 27.74
N TRP A 914 49.80 -5.56 26.59
CA TRP A 914 50.22 -6.42 25.48
C TRP A 914 51.30 -5.76 24.59
N TYR A 915 51.50 -4.44 24.69
CA TYR A 915 52.34 -3.68 23.78
C TYR A 915 53.79 -4.19 23.76
N ALA A 916 54.41 -4.37 24.93
CA ALA A 916 55.81 -4.76 25.07
C ALA A 916 56.18 -6.12 24.44
N ILE A 917 55.20 -7.00 24.23
CA ILE A 917 55.40 -8.35 23.68
C ILE A 917 54.76 -8.53 22.29
N ALA A 918 54.15 -7.49 21.73
CA ALA A 918 53.51 -7.56 20.43
C ALA A 918 54.55 -7.47 19.31
N ASP A 919 54.48 -8.42 18.37
CA ASP A 919 55.30 -8.45 17.16
C ASP A 919 54.46 -8.86 15.95
N GLY A 920 54.43 -8.03 14.89
CA GLY A 920 53.65 -8.29 13.68
C GLY A 920 52.16 -7.94 13.78
N VAL A 921 51.79 -7.00 14.66
CA VAL A 921 50.40 -6.58 14.91
C VAL A 921 50.12 -5.22 14.24
N GLU A 922 48.93 -5.02 13.70
CA GLU A 922 48.44 -3.75 13.18
C GLU A 922 47.32 -3.23 14.07
N VAL A 923 47.39 -1.96 14.43
CA VAL A 923 46.44 -1.27 15.32
C VAL A 923 45.82 -0.12 14.54
N CYS A 924 44.50 -0.13 14.43
CA CYS A 924 43.71 0.89 13.77
C CYS A 924 42.82 1.61 14.79
N PHE A 925 42.81 2.94 14.73
CA PHE A 925 41.96 3.78 15.56
C PHE A 925 40.87 4.39 14.68
N TYR A 926 39.61 4.21 15.07
CA TYR A 926 38.46 4.75 14.38
C TYR A 926 37.65 5.64 15.31
N ASP A 927 37.04 6.69 14.78
CA ASP A 927 36.00 7.41 15.51
C ASP A 927 34.65 6.67 15.46
N ASP A 928 33.65 7.22 16.16
CA ASP A 928 32.27 6.70 16.18
C ASP A 928 31.60 6.63 14.80
N PHE A 929 32.15 7.36 13.81
CA PHE A 929 31.65 7.43 12.44
C PHE A 929 32.44 6.52 11.48
N ARG A 930 33.31 5.65 12.01
CA ARG A 930 34.25 4.78 11.24
C ARG A 930 35.27 5.55 10.41
N ASN A 931 35.52 6.82 10.68
CA ASN A 931 36.65 7.52 10.08
C ASN A 931 37.94 7.00 10.71
N LEU A 932 38.87 6.57 9.86
CA LEU A 932 40.17 6.09 10.30
C LEU A 932 41.04 7.26 10.78
N LEU A 933 41.33 7.30 12.08
CA LEU A 933 42.11 8.36 12.74
C LEU A 933 43.62 8.08 12.66
N CYS A 934 44.03 6.83 12.88
CA CYS A 934 45.44 6.43 12.93
C CYS A 934 45.60 4.94 12.59
N VAL A 935 46.75 4.58 11.99
CA VAL A 935 47.17 3.19 11.78
C VAL A 935 48.62 3.04 12.21
N CYS A 936 48.87 2.06 13.07
CA CYS A 936 50.19 1.74 13.59
C CYS A 936 50.55 0.28 13.30
N HIS A 937 51.80 0.03 12.95
CA HIS A 937 52.40 -1.30 12.92
C HIS A 937 53.25 -1.49 14.16
N VAL A 938 52.95 -2.52 14.95
CA VAL A 938 53.71 -2.86 16.16
C VAL A 938 54.58 -4.08 15.90
N ASN A 939 55.90 -3.90 16.04
CA ASN A 939 56.92 -4.93 15.89
C ASN A 939 57.88 -4.88 17.09
N ASN A 940 58.10 -6.01 17.76
CA ASN A 940 58.94 -6.12 18.96
C ASN A 940 58.71 -5.02 20.02
N GLY A 941 57.45 -4.67 20.30
CA GLY A 941 57.09 -3.65 21.28
C GLY A 941 57.48 -2.21 20.90
N GLN A 942 57.72 -1.95 19.61
CA GLN A 942 57.87 -0.62 19.02
C GLN A 942 56.81 -0.41 17.95
N HIS A 943 56.33 0.82 17.78
CA HIS A 943 55.28 1.11 16.80
C HIS A 943 55.72 2.15 15.77
N ASP A 944 55.32 1.92 14.52
CA ASP A 944 55.53 2.84 13.40
C ASP A 944 54.17 3.33 12.86
N TYR A 945 54.06 4.63 12.59
CA TYR A 945 52.86 5.22 12.02
C TYR A 945 52.79 4.99 10.52
N LEU A 946 51.81 4.22 10.05
CA LEU A 946 51.47 4.14 8.62
C LEU A 946 50.55 5.28 8.17
N LYS A 947 49.73 5.78 9.11
CA LYS A 947 48.96 7.02 8.96
C LYS A 947 49.19 7.84 10.21
N ALA A 948 49.74 9.04 10.04
CA ALA A 948 49.97 9.98 11.14
C ALA A 948 48.66 10.21 11.92
N PRO A 949 48.71 10.30 13.25
CA PRO A 949 47.51 10.41 14.07
C PRO A 949 46.82 11.74 13.76
N ASN A 950 45.62 11.66 13.17
CA ASN A 950 44.70 12.79 13.11
C ASN A 950 43.77 12.76 14.33
N ILE A 951 44.39 12.75 15.50
CA ILE A 951 43.72 12.78 16.79
C ILE A 951 43.91 14.20 17.34
N GLU A 952 43.38 15.21 16.64
CA GLU A 952 43.17 16.50 17.31
C GLU A 952 42.06 16.28 18.34
N LEU A 953 42.45 16.37 19.62
CA LEU A 953 41.56 16.32 20.76
C LEU A 953 40.93 17.70 20.94
N TYR A 954 39.65 17.71 21.29
CA TYR A 954 38.98 18.92 21.77
C TYR A 954 39.85 19.59 22.85
N SER A 955 40.24 20.84 22.63
CA SER A 955 40.64 21.74 23.72
C SER A 955 39.47 21.85 24.70
N GLN A 956 39.76 21.87 26.00
CA GLN A 956 38.81 21.89 27.12
C GLN A 956 37.86 23.11 27.12
N GLU A 957 36.89 23.16 26.21
CA GLU A 957 35.72 24.01 26.33
C GLU A 957 34.49 23.16 26.03
N LEU A 958 33.89 22.60 27.09
CA LEU A 958 32.47 22.21 27.22
C LEU A 958 32.29 21.39 28.51
N ASP A 959 32.48 22.05 29.66
CA ASP A 959 31.71 21.78 30.86
C ASP A 959 30.78 22.99 31.05
N GLN A 960 29.67 23.00 30.30
CA GLN A 960 28.46 23.80 30.55
C GLN A 960 27.26 23.20 29.83
#